data_AF-A0A0N0CVL4-F1
#
_entry.id   AF-A0A0N0CVL4-F1
#
_cell.length_a   1.000
_cell.length_b   1.000
_cell.length_c   1.000
_cell.angle_alpha   90.00
_cell.angle_beta   90.00
_cell.angle_gamma   90.00
#
_symmetry.space_group_name_H-M   'P 1'
#
loop_
_entity.id
_entity.type
_entity.pdbx_description
1 polymer ?
#
loop_
_entity_poly.entity_id
_entity_poly.type
_entity_poly.pdbx_seq_one_letter_code
_entity_poly.pdbx_strand_id
1 'polypeptide(L)'
;MNIQERLRTKETTWTFIILLIFLVSFAGIGTNQPAKASEISTIFTDLELGSEVEKALVNLVQQQIIFGYSDGTYRPSEKLNRGQSAAILARALQLDLDVVDNNIAFSDVDESSWYYKSIAAVVNAGIFQGYSDGTFKPDQSLTRAEMAKILIVAYQLPEEELVINPFKDVSSISWYAPYLTSLIQNKITTGTSPTTYSPNDTVNRGEMALFIYRCQQLVQQPIERIIDAEVTTITSDSVQLGNESFTLADDQKNWITPENLPILKNSRIKAQVIGEKISHIESITLHTNRQIDDENEKANTMLTGNGSVIDATVIINGDNLSIKDITITKDLILESGVQNSFYAENVLVKGSTILSNSRKLMASKTDDPFMLSDIHNSHKPKLHFQYSTLQSIEVTSAFFIIELTDETKVNEINLLADASIESEENIAIPIVKVNSSINVLLNARIDSLFIENRNSRVSLRNNARIENLYLEPVSDVKLIFPDYELIKHKIIRINGVPNIDLQPSTGSSPNSGSSNSEENSYLIAAKNAVAWLFSDSSKTALKASVDQATIDEATAKVALVADGTAKSALVADLQVAQQLLNGALANLQAATDAVSHLFTDNSKTALMADVDQAAIDEATAKVALVADGTAKSALVADLQVAQQLLNGALANLQAATDAVSHLFTDSSKTALMADVDQAAIDEATAKVALVADGTAKSALVADLQVAQQLLNGALANLQAATDAVSHLFTDSSKTALMADVDQAAIDEATAKVALVADGTAKSALVADLQVAQQLLNGALANLQAATDAVSHLFTDSSKTALMADVDQAAIDEATAKVALVADGTAKSALVADLKVAQDLLDKILTAPIITATAPNNNTVQFTFSDDVTWRSSITGIYLNGNSVPIHSARINTSTSGLIVIDLSGASLSPGTHRFLIKAQGYKNVEVIIIINS
;
A
#
# COMPACT_ATOMS: atom_id res chain seq x y z
N MET A 1 -18.47 2.31 -13.40
CA MET A 1 -18.90 3.72 -13.46
C MET A 1 -18.27 4.40 -12.26
N ASN A 2 -17.32 5.29 -12.50
CA ASN A 2 -16.49 5.89 -11.46
C ASN A 2 -17.38 6.78 -10.56
N ILE A 3 -17.17 6.80 -9.23
CA ILE A 3 -17.89 7.74 -8.34
C ILE A 3 -17.66 9.19 -8.78
N GLN A 4 -16.50 9.47 -9.41
CA GLN A 4 -16.20 10.74 -10.09
C GLN A 4 -17.20 11.07 -11.23
N GLU A 5 -17.70 10.08 -11.98
CA GLU A 5 -18.74 10.30 -13.01
C GLU A 5 -20.14 10.54 -12.40
N ARG A 6 -20.41 10.00 -11.21
CA ARG A 6 -21.66 10.28 -10.46
C ARG A 6 -21.66 11.66 -9.80
N LEU A 7 -20.50 12.16 -9.38
CA LEU A 7 -20.35 13.54 -8.87
C LEU A 7 -20.39 14.56 -10.02
N ARG A 8 -19.77 14.24 -11.17
CA ARG A 8 -19.75 15.13 -12.34
C ARG A 8 -21.10 15.33 -13.02
N THR A 9 -22.05 14.39 -12.88
CA THR A 9 -23.37 14.46 -13.54
C THR A 9 -24.39 15.32 -12.81
N LYS A 10 -24.08 15.89 -11.63
CA LYS A 10 -24.95 16.86 -10.92
C LYS A 10 -24.43 18.32 -10.92
N GLU A 11 -23.25 18.57 -11.45
CA GLU A 11 -22.63 19.92 -11.55
C GLU A 11 -23.29 20.84 -12.60
N THR A 12 -24.27 20.38 -13.38
CA THR A 12 -24.93 21.19 -14.43
C THR A 12 -26.16 21.99 -13.98
N THR A 13 -26.41 22.18 -12.68
CA THR A 13 -27.59 22.98 -12.25
C THR A 13 -27.40 23.96 -11.10
N TRP A 14 -26.17 24.26 -10.64
CA TRP A 14 -25.96 25.13 -9.46
C TRP A 14 -25.00 26.32 -9.66
N THR A 15 -24.89 26.86 -10.89
CA THR A 15 -24.14 28.10 -11.15
C THR A 15 -24.93 29.41 -10.98
N PHE A 16 -26.09 29.44 -10.30
CA PHE A 16 -26.86 30.69 -10.15
C PHE A 16 -27.70 30.84 -8.88
N ILE A 17 -27.19 30.51 -7.68
CA ILE A 17 -27.81 30.99 -6.40
C ILE A 17 -26.72 31.34 -5.37
N ILE A 18 -25.88 32.34 -5.68
CA ILE A 18 -25.15 33.14 -4.69
C ILE A 18 -25.34 34.62 -5.07
N LEU A 19 -26.60 35.05 -5.22
CA LEU A 19 -26.94 36.48 -5.35
C LEU A 19 -28.43 36.74 -5.07
N LEU A 20 -29.01 36.20 -4.00
CA LEU A 20 -30.35 36.61 -3.56
C LEU A 20 -30.60 36.16 -2.12
N ILE A 21 -30.21 37.00 -1.16
CA ILE A 21 -30.85 37.31 0.13
C ILE A 21 -29.93 38.35 0.79
N PHE A 22 -30.05 39.61 0.35
CA PHE A 22 -29.69 40.80 1.14
C PHE A 22 -30.35 42.01 0.49
N LEU A 23 -31.68 42.06 0.58
CA LEU A 23 -32.46 43.28 0.36
C LEU A 23 -33.65 43.20 1.31
N VAL A 24 -33.58 43.95 2.40
CA VAL A 24 -34.60 44.86 2.94
C VAL A 24 -34.05 45.50 4.23
N SER A 25 -33.60 46.75 4.06
CA SER A 25 -33.82 47.91 4.92
C SER A 25 -33.26 47.99 6.35
N PHE A 26 -32.19 48.80 6.53
CA PHE A 26 -32.29 50.03 7.34
C PHE A 26 -31.19 51.03 6.99
N ALA A 27 -31.58 52.28 6.76
CA ALA A 27 -30.70 53.42 6.55
C ALA A 27 -30.28 54.02 7.91
N GLY A 28 -29.00 54.33 8.07
CA GLY A 28 -28.47 55.07 9.22
C GLY A 28 -26.98 55.38 9.05
N ILE A 29 -26.68 56.62 8.69
CA ILE A 29 -25.32 57.18 8.54
C ILE A 29 -24.65 57.30 9.92
N GLY A 30 -23.38 56.91 10.06
CA GLY A 30 -22.60 57.21 11.26
C GLY A 30 -21.24 56.51 11.37
N THR A 31 -20.21 57.12 10.79
CA THR A 31 -18.77 57.14 11.15
C THR A 31 -18.17 56.11 12.12
N ASN A 32 -17.04 55.54 11.66
CA ASN A 32 -15.82 55.13 12.37
C ASN A 32 -15.74 53.76 13.08
N GLN A 33 -14.75 53.00 12.58
CA GLN A 33 -13.98 51.90 13.22
C GLN A 33 -14.61 50.49 13.12
N PRO A 34 -13.81 49.43 12.80
CA PRO A 34 -14.36 48.13 12.47
C PRO A 34 -14.96 47.46 13.71
N ALA A 35 -16.22 47.07 13.61
CA ALA A 35 -16.83 46.20 14.59
C ALA A 35 -16.16 44.82 14.54
N LYS A 36 -15.79 44.35 15.73
CA LYS A 36 -15.02 43.16 16.04
C LYS A 36 -15.63 41.87 15.47
N ALA A 37 -14.75 40.92 15.19
CA ALA A 37 -15.00 39.48 15.02
C ALA A 37 -15.77 38.88 16.22
N SER A 38 -17.08 39.05 16.25
CA SER A 38 -17.94 38.55 17.33
C SER A 38 -19.33 38.13 16.84
N GLU A 39 -19.40 37.34 15.75
CA GLU A 39 -20.63 36.64 15.36
C GLU A 39 -20.44 35.13 15.06
N ILE A 40 -19.23 34.58 15.22
CA ILE A 40 -18.95 33.15 14.95
C ILE A 40 -19.17 32.26 16.20
N SER A 41 -19.34 32.87 17.38
CA SER A 41 -18.95 32.30 18.69
C SER A 41 -20.01 31.49 19.48
N THR A 42 -21.16 31.06 18.93
CA THR A 42 -22.25 30.54 19.79
C THR A 42 -22.99 29.28 19.32
N ILE A 43 -22.44 28.45 18.40
CA ILE A 43 -23.20 27.28 17.92
C ILE A 43 -23.28 26.16 18.97
N PHE A 44 -22.20 25.89 19.72
CA PHE A 44 -22.18 24.86 20.76
C PHE A 44 -21.52 25.38 22.03
N THR A 45 -22.08 25.07 23.20
CA THR A 45 -21.65 25.62 24.49
C THR A 45 -20.44 24.91 25.11
N ASP A 46 -20.06 23.75 24.57
CA ASP A 46 -19.02 22.86 25.08
C ASP A 46 -17.74 22.85 24.21
N LEU A 47 -17.53 23.91 23.42
CA LEU A 47 -16.36 24.05 22.55
C LEU A 47 -15.45 25.20 23.00
N GLU A 48 -14.14 24.98 22.87
CA GLU A 48 -13.12 26.00 23.08
C GLU A 48 -13.01 26.91 21.84
N LEU A 49 -13.17 28.21 22.07
CA LEU A 49 -13.15 29.25 21.03
C LEU A 49 -11.77 29.37 20.37
N GLY A 50 -11.75 29.42 19.04
CA GLY A 50 -10.57 29.57 18.21
C GLY A 50 -9.88 28.25 17.84
N SER A 51 -10.35 27.11 18.37
CA SER A 51 -9.76 25.80 18.07
C SER A 51 -10.01 25.36 16.62
N GLU A 52 -9.13 24.52 16.07
CA GLU A 52 -9.31 23.93 14.73
C GLU A 52 -10.56 23.03 14.68
N VAL A 53 -10.84 22.35 15.79
CA VAL A 53 -12.05 21.54 15.97
C VAL A 53 -13.31 22.41 15.88
N GLU A 54 -13.34 23.59 16.51
CA GLU A 54 -14.47 24.51 16.38
C GLU A 54 -14.71 24.91 14.91
N LYS A 55 -13.64 25.25 14.17
CA LYS A 55 -13.76 25.60 12.75
C LYS A 55 -14.34 24.45 11.92
N ALA A 56 -13.83 23.24 12.13
CA ALA A 56 -14.33 22.04 11.46
C ALA A 56 -15.81 21.82 11.77
N LEU A 57 -16.21 21.95 13.04
CA LEU A 57 -17.58 21.76 13.47
C LEU A 57 -18.54 22.80 12.88
N VAL A 58 -18.19 24.09 12.94
CA VAL A 58 -18.99 25.16 12.36
C VAL A 58 -19.20 24.91 10.86
N ASN A 59 -18.13 24.56 10.13
CA ASN A 59 -18.18 24.32 8.70
C ASN A 59 -19.08 23.11 8.35
N LEU A 60 -18.93 21.99 9.06
CA LEU A 60 -19.72 20.78 8.79
C LEU A 60 -21.18 20.89 9.23
N VAL A 61 -21.49 21.71 10.25
CA VAL A 61 -22.88 22.05 10.63
C VAL A 61 -23.54 22.90 9.55
N GLN A 62 -22.83 23.88 8.99
CA GLN A 62 -23.34 24.70 7.88
C GLN A 62 -23.63 23.86 6.65
N GLN A 63 -22.83 22.82 6.41
CA GLN A 63 -23.06 21.83 5.35
C GLN A 63 -24.13 20.77 5.70
N GLN A 64 -24.70 20.81 6.92
CA GLN A 64 -25.68 19.83 7.42
C GLN A 64 -25.15 18.39 7.46
N ILE A 65 -23.83 18.21 7.63
CA ILE A 65 -23.17 16.89 7.72
C ILE A 65 -23.26 16.34 9.14
N ILE A 66 -23.07 17.20 10.13
CA ILE A 66 -23.11 16.87 11.56
C ILE A 66 -24.13 17.76 12.28
N PHE A 67 -24.61 17.27 13.43
CA PHE A 67 -25.58 17.96 14.27
C PHE A 67 -25.19 17.78 15.74
N GLY A 68 -25.43 18.81 16.56
CA GLY A 68 -25.32 18.71 18.02
C GLY A 68 -26.61 18.24 18.68
N TYR A 69 -26.60 18.26 20.00
CA TYR A 69 -27.69 17.80 20.85
C TYR A 69 -28.67 18.95 21.16
N SER A 70 -29.89 18.58 21.56
CA SER A 70 -30.96 19.54 21.89
C SER A 70 -30.65 20.42 23.11
N ASP A 71 -29.65 20.04 23.92
CA ASP A 71 -29.15 20.81 25.06
C ASP A 71 -28.13 21.90 24.65
N GLY A 72 -27.83 22.05 23.36
CA GLY A 72 -26.89 23.04 22.85
C GLY A 72 -25.42 22.60 22.88
N THR A 73 -25.15 21.33 23.18
CA THR A 73 -23.79 20.75 23.18
C THR A 73 -23.51 19.97 21.90
N TYR A 74 -22.23 19.80 21.52
CA TYR A 74 -21.82 18.89 20.44
C TYR A 74 -21.25 17.56 20.95
N ARG A 75 -20.66 17.56 22.15
CA ARG A 75 -19.98 16.45 22.83
C ARG A 75 -18.80 15.90 22.04
N PRO A 76 -17.75 16.72 21.76
CA PRO A 76 -16.64 16.32 20.89
C PRO A 76 -15.89 15.07 21.38
N SER A 77 -15.81 14.85 22.70
CA SER A 77 -15.10 13.69 23.28
C SER A 77 -15.92 12.39 23.30
N GLU A 78 -17.19 12.41 22.90
CA GLU A 78 -18.02 11.20 22.86
C GLU A 78 -17.58 10.27 21.72
N LYS A 79 -17.45 8.97 22.00
CA LYS A 79 -16.98 7.96 21.05
C LYS A 79 -18.03 7.71 19.97
N LEU A 80 -17.59 7.56 18.73
CA LEU A 80 -18.47 7.22 17.62
C LEU A 80 -18.55 5.72 17.40
N ASN A 81 -19.77 5.23 17.21
CA ASN A 81 -19.99 3.89 16.69
C ASN A 81 -20.00 3.85 15.16
N ARG A 82 -19.93 2.64 14.59
CA ARG A 82 -19.88 2.42 13.14
C ARG A 82 -21.13 2.93 12.43
N GLY A 83 -22.32 2.77 13.02
CA GLY A 83 -23.58 3.28 12.46
C GLY A 83 -23.63 4.81 12.37
N GLN A 84 -23.19 5.50 13.42
CA GLN A 84 -23.04 6.96 13.43
C GLN A 84 -22.00 7.44 12.42
N SER A 85 -20.86 6.75 12.34
CA SER A 85 -19.80 7.07 11.38
C SER A 85 -20.29 6.92 9.93
N ALA A 86 -21.03 5.86 9.63
CA ALA A 86 -21.66 5.65 8.33
C ALA A 86 -22.64 6.78 7.97
N ALA A 87 -23.48 7.21 8.92
CA ALA A 87 -24.41 8.32 8.72
C ALA A 87 -23.71 9.66 8.45
N ILE A 88 -22.62 9.95 9.18
CA ILE A 88 -21.83 11.17 8.95
C ILE A 88 -21.16 11.13 7.57
N LEU A 89 -20.52 10.03 7.20
CA LEU A 89 -19.84 9.90 5.91
C LEU A 89 -20.80 9.90 4.72
N ALA A 90 -21.96 9.26 4.84
CA ALA A 90 -22.99 9.31 3.80
C ALA A 90 -23.42 10.75 3.49
N ARG A 91 -23.58 11.60 4.53
CA ARG A 91 -23.87 13.03 4.34
C ARG A 91 -22.67 13.80 3.80
N ALA A 92 -21.47 13.55 4.34
CA ALA A 92 -20.26 14.26 3.94
C ALA A 92 -19.93 14.08 2.45
N LEU A 93 -20.20 12.89 1.92
CA LEU A 93 -20.01 12.54 0.52
C LEU A 93 -21.27 12.75 -0.35
N GLN A 94 -22.34 13.29 0.24
CA GLN A 94 -23.64 13.51 -0.41
C GLN A 94 -24.16 12.28 -1.16
N LEU A 95 -24.02 11.10 -0.56
CA LEU A 95 -24.49 9.85 -1.15
C LEU A 95 -26.02 9.85 -1.23
N ASP A 96 -26.53 9.31 -2.33
CA ASP A 96 -27.97 9.15 -2.52
C ASP A 96 -28.49 8.02 -1.63
N LEU A 97 -29.39 8.34 -0.71
CA LEU A 97 -29.96 7.38 0.24
C LEU A 97 -31.21 6.66 -0.28
N ASP A 98 -31.73 7.06 -1.45
CA ASP A 98 -32.94 6.51 -2.05
C ASP A 98 -32.63 5.64 -3.28
N VAL A 99 -31.42 5.73 -3.83
CA VAL A 99 -30.92 4.91 -4.96
C VAL A 99 -29.84 3.93 -4.49
N VAL A 100 -30.18 3.11 -3.50
CA VAL A 100 -29.29 2.09 -2.94
C VAL A 100 -29.96 0.71 -3.04
N ASP A 101 -29.17 -0.33 -3.28
CA ASP A 101 -29.64 -1.70 -3.03
C ASP A 101 -29.85 -1.82 -1.52
N ASN A 102 -31.11 -1.83 -1.10
CA ASN A 102 -31.48 -1.93 0.30
C ASN A 102 -31.21 -3.35 0.84
N ASN A 103 -30.94 -4.36 0.01
CA ASN A 103 -30.66 -5.71 0.49
C ASN A 103 -29.21 -5.88 0.97
N ILE A 104 -28.77 -5.02 1.88
CA ILE A 104 -27.54 -5.21 2.66
C ILE A 104 -27.79 -6.35 3.65
N ALA A 105 -27.44 -7.58 3.27
CA ALA A 105 -27.71 -8.81 4.03
C ALA A 105 -26.89 -8.94 5.34
N PHE A 106 -26.96 -7.94 6.22
CA PHE A 106 -26.36 -7.96 7.56
C PHE A 106 -27.38 -8.39 8.61
N SER A 107 -27.04 -9.41 9.38
CA SER A 107 -27.96 -10.01 10.36
C SER A 107 -28.26 -9.13 11.58
N ASP A 108 -27.48 -8.08 11.81
CA ASP A 108 -27.53 -7.18 12.97
C ASP A 108 -27.94 -5.73 12.62
N VAL A 109 -28.48 -5.51 11.43
CA VAL A 109 -28.98 -4.20 10.99
C VAL A 109 -30.46 -4.31 10.61
N ASP A 110 -31.34 -3.82 11.47
CA ASP A 110 -32.79 -3.78 11.22
C ASP A 110 -33.13 -2.66 10.22
N GLU A 111 -34.00 -2.95 9.23
CA GLU A 111 -34.44 -2.00 8.18
C GLU A 111 -35.10 -0.73 8.75
N SER A 112 -35.71 -0.82 9.93
CA SER A 112 -36.33 0.31 10.64
C SER A 112 -35.32 1.19 11.38
N SER A 113 -34.05 0.79 11.46
CA SER A 113 -33.01 1.54 12.15
C SER A 113 -32.69 2.85 11.43
N TRP A 114 -32.50 3.93 12.19
CA TRP A 114 -32.23 5.27 11.63
C TRP A 114 -30.95 5.35 10.77
N TYR A 115 -29.99 4.44 10.98
CA TYR A 115 -28.75 4.35 10.22
C TYR A 115 -28.82 3.40 9.01
N TYR A 116 -29.91 2.64 8.82
CA TYR A 116 -29.98 1.58 7.80
C TYR A 116 -29.67 2.09 6.39
N LYS A 117 -30.36 3.15 5.95
CA LYS A 117 -30.14 3.75 4.62
C LYS A 117 -28.71 4.28 4.45
N SER A 118 -28.13 4.84 5.52
CA SER A 118 -26.76 5.35 5.49
C SER A 118 -25.74 4.21 5.36
N ILE A 119 -25.94 3.12 6.11
CA ILE A 119 -25.11 1.91 6.01
C ILE A 119 -25.20 1.34 4.60
N ALA A 120 -26.42 1.22 4.05
CA ALA A 120 -26.62 0.73 2.67
C ALA A 120 -25.88 1.59 1.65
N ALA A 121 -25.91 2.91 1.78
CA ALA A 121 -25.21 3.83 0.89
C ALA A 121 -23.68 3.67 0.96
N VAL A 122 -23.08 3.65 2.16
CA VAL A 122 -21.62 3.56 2.29
C VAL A 122 -21.08 2.17 1.93
N VAL A 123 -21.87 1.10 2.13
CA VAL A 123 -21.50 -0.26 1.71
C VAL A 123 -21.59 -0.40 0.19
N ASN A 124 -22.66 0.10 -0.43
CA ASN A 124 -22.78 0.11 -1.89
C ASN A 124 -21.71 0.98 -2.58
N ALA A 125 -21.22 2.01 -1.89
CA ALA A 125 -20.09 2.81 -2.34
C ALA A 125 -18.72 2.14 -2.11
N GLY A 126 -18.67 0.98 -1.45
CA GLY A 126 -17.44 0.25 -1.14
C GLY A 126 -16.61 0.86 0.00
N ILE A 127 -17.15 1.84 0.72
CA ILE A 127 -16.45 2.59 1.78
C ILE A 127 -16.40 1.77 3.07
N PHE A 128 -17.51 1.11 3.39
CA PHE A 128 -17.59 0.15 4.48
C PHE A 128 -17.75 -1.26 3.95
N GLN A 129 -17.23 -2.21 4.73
CA GLN A 129 -17.49 -3.63 4.56
C GLN A 129 -17.99 -4.20 5.89
N GLY A 130 -18.89 -5.19 5.81
CA GLY A 130 -19.25 -6.02 6.96
C GLY A 130 -18.17 -7.05 7.28
N TYR A 131 -18.35 -7.75 8.39
CA TYR A 131 -17.48 -8.81 8.83
C TYR A 131 -17.82 -10.13 8.13
N SER A 132 -16.88 -11.08 8.13
CA SER A 132 -17.04 -12.40 7.49
C SER A 132 -18.16 -13.25 8.11
N ASP A 133 -18.59 -12.91 9.33
CA ASP A 133 -19.73 -13.51 10.04
C ASP A 133 -21.09 -13.01 9.55
N GLY A 134 -21.13 -12.10 8.56
CA GLY A 134 -22.37 -11.53 8.02
C GLY A 134 -22.98 -10.42 8.88
N THR A 135 -22.18 -9.76 9.73
CA THR A 135 -22.61 -8.63 10.57
C THR A 135 -21.97 -7.30 10.13
N PHE A 136 -22.58 -6.17 10.47
CA PHE A 136 -22.02 -4.82 10.28
C PHE A 136 -21.45 -4.23 11.58
N LYS A 137 -21.99 -4.63 12.73
CA LYS A 137 -21.70 -4.18 14.10
C LYS A 137 -21.95 -2.67 14.28
N PRO A 138 -23.17 -2.16 14.04
CA PRO A 138 -23.45 -0.72 14.02
C PRO A 138 -23.16 -0.01 15.35
N ASP A 139 -23.33 -0.71 16.48
CA ASP A 139 -23.08 -0.17 17.82
C ASP A 139 -21.62 -0.29 18.28
N GLN A 140 -20.78 -1.02 17.55
CA GLN A 140 -19.35 -1.12 17.86
C GLN A 140 -18.64 0.20 17.58
N SER A 141 -17.75 0.63 18.49
CA SER A 141 -16.91 1.80 18.30
C SER A 141 -15.93 1.63 17.14
N LEU A 142 -15.67 2.70 16.41
CA LEU A 142 -14.74 2.69 15.28
C LEU A 142 -13.32 3.05 15.73
N THR A 143 -12.33 2.24 15.38
CA THR A 143 -10.92 2.50 15.71
C THR A 143 -10.27 3.51 14.75
N ARG A 144 -9.18 4.15 15.19
CA ARG A 144 -8.39 5.06 14.35
C ARG A 144 -7.75 4.36 13.14
N ALA A 145 -7.39 3.08 13.25
CA ALA A 145 -6.91 2.27 12.14
C ALA A 145 -8.01 2.03 11.08
N GLU A 146 -9.21 1.63 11.50
CA GLU A 146 -10.37 1.47 10.60
C GLU A 146 -10.77 2.79 9.95
N MET A 147 -10.76 3.89 10.72
CA MET A 147 -11.03 5.22 10.20
C MET A 147 -10.02 5.64 9.13
N ALA A 148 -8.74 5.29 9.31
CA ALA A 148 -7.73 5.62 8.30
C ALA A 148 -8.07 5.00 6.94
N LYS A 149 -8.36 3.69 6.92
CA LYS A 149 -8.81 2.99 5.70
C LYS A 149 -10.08 3.62 5.12
N ILE A 150 -11.08 3.87 5.96
CA ILE A 150 -12.36 4.42 5.54
C ILE A 150 -12.19 5.76 4.83
N LEU A 151 -11.36 6.68 5.36
CA LEU A 151 -11.14 7.99 4.73
C LEU A 151 -10.41 7.89 3.40
N ILE A 152 -9.40 7.03 3.30
CA ILE A 152 -8.68 6.81 2.04
C ILE A 152 -9.65 6.33 0.96
N VAL A 153 -10.47 5.33 1.27
CA VAL A 153 -11.45 4.79 0.33
C VAL A 153 -12.55 5.82 0.02
N ALA A 154 -13.09 6.48 1.04
CA ALA A 154 -14.16 7.48 0.90
C ALA A 154 -13.78 8.66 -0.01
N TYR A 155 -12.55 9.16 0.12
CA TYR A 155 -12.06 10.33 -0.61
C TYR A 155 -11.14 9.97 -1.78
N GLN A 156 -10.99 8.67 -2.09
CA GLN A 156 -10.15 8.15 -3.18
C GLN A 156 -8.71 8.68 -3.14
N LEU A 157 -8.15 8.78 -1.93
CA LEU A 157 -6.75 9.15 -1.75
C LEU A 157 -5.84 7.96 -2.12
N PRO A 158 -4.60 8.18 -2.58
CA PRO A 158 -3.71 7.09 -2.95
C PRO A 158 -3.34 6.25 -1.72
N GLU A 159 -3.15 4.95 -1.92
CA GLU A 159 -2.51 4.06 -0.96
C GLU A 159 -1.00 4.07 -1.22
N GLU A 160 -0.19 4.38 -0.22
CA GLU A 160 1.26 4.55 -0.38
C GLU A 160 2.02 3.81 0.71
N GLU A 161 3.17 3.23 0.36
CA GLU A 161 4.08 2.65 1.33
C GLU A 161 4.47 3.69 2.38
N LEU A 162 4.52 3.29 3.66
CA LEU A 162 4.80 4.21 4.77
C LEU A 162 6.28 4.57 4.83
N VAL A 163 6.70 5.48 3.95
CA VAL A 163 8.09 6.00 3.86
C VAL A 163 8.40 6.98 5.01
N ILE A 164 7.40 7.76 5.44
CA ILE A 164 7.55 8.75 6.52
C ILE A 164 6.60 8.37 7.66
N ASN A 165 7.15 7.79 8.73
CA ASN A 165 6.40 7.42 9.91
C ASN A 165 6.83 8.23 11.14
N PRO A 166 6.10 9.27 11.54
CA PRO A 166 6.39 10.02 12.76
C PRO A 166 5.95 9.26 14.04
N PHE A 167 5.15 8.20 13.92
CA PHE A 167 4.48 7.54 15.04
C PHE A 167 5.17 6.22 15.44
N LYS A 168 5.59 6.13 16.71
CA LYS A 168 6.34 4.97 17.25
C LYS A 168 5.51 3.71 17.43
N ASP A 169 4.20 3.86 17.54
CA ASP A 169 3.22 2.80 17.73
C ASP A 169 2.56 2.34 16.42
N VAL A 170 3.04 2.85 15.29
CA VAL A 170 2.66 2.40 13.96
C VAL A 170 3.83 1.63 13.37
N SER A 171 3.60 0.37 13.01
CA SER A 171 4.55 -0.40 12.23
C SER A 171 4.24 -0.24 10.73
N SER A 172 5.24 -0.11 9.87
CA SER A 172 5.06 0.03 8.40
C SER A 172 4.36 -1.17 7.76
N ILE A 173 4.37 -2.33 8.43
CA ILE A 173 3.67 -3.55 8.00
C ILE A 173 2.25 -3.70 8.56
N SER A 174 1.79 -2.75 9.39
CA SER A 174 0.41 -2.81 9.89
C SER A 174 -0.55 -2.73 8.70
N TRP A 175 -1.64 -3.49 8.72
CA TRP A 175 -2.61 -3.51 7.61
C TRP A 175 -3.17 -2.12 7.26
N TYR A 176 -3.14 -1.18 8.22
CA TYR A 176 -3.58 0.20 8.04
C TYR A 176 -2.46 1.19 7.67
N ALA A 177 -1.19 0.75 7.69
CA ALA A 177 -0.04 1.59 7.40
C ALA A 177 -0.10 2.21 5.99
N PRO A 178 -0.48 1.48 4.92
CA PRO A 178 -0.61 2.08 3.58
C PRO A 178 -1.64 3.21 3.50
N TYR A 179 -2.67 3.15 4.36
CA TYR A 179 -3.69 4.19 4.44
C TYR A 179 -3.19 5.39 5.25
N LEU A 180 -2.35 5.15 6.26
CA LEU A 180 -1.90 6.19 7.17
C LEU A 180 -0.93 7.18 6.52
N THR A 181 -0.08 6.71 5.60
CA THR A 181 0.89 7.52 4.86
C THR A 181 0.24 8.76 4.25
N SER A 182 -0.81 8.56 3.48
CA SER A 182 -1.54 9.63 2.80
C SER A 182 -2.22 10.57 3.79
N LEU A 183 -2.70 10.06 4.93
CA LEU A 183 -3.27 10.93 5.97
C LEU A 183 -2.21 11.80 6.66
N ILE A 184 -0.97 11.30 6.81
CA ILE A 184 0.15 12.04 7.40
C ILE A 184 0.63 13.13 6.44
N GLN A 185 0.96 12.75 5.20
CA GLN A 185 1.48 13.66 4.18
C GLN A 185 0.52 14.83 3.93
N ASN A 186 -0.77 14.52 3.86
CA ASN A 186 -1.81 15.51 3.64
C ASN A 186 -2.29 16.21 4.93
N LYS A 187 -1.62 15.97 6.06
CA LYS A 187 -1.91 16.58 7.38
C LYS A 187 -3.35 16.38 7.84
N ILE A 188 -4.00 15.31 7.39
CA ILE A 188 -5.33 14.90 7.84
C ILE A 188 -5.25 14.45 9.29
N THR A 189 -4.20 13.70 9.63
CA THR A 189 -3.88 13.29 11.01
C THR A 189 -2.53 13.82 11.46
N THR A 190 -2.44 14.14 12.75
CA THR A 190 -1.21 14.52 13.45
C THR A 190 -0.88 13.55 14.60
N GLY A 191 -1.59 12.42 14.68
CA GLY A 191 -1.54 11.52 15.83
C GLY A 191 -2.26 12.04 17.07
N THR A 192 -2.36 11.20 18.09
CA THR A 192 -2.78 11.59 19.45
C THR A 192 -1.66 12.31 20.20
N SER A 193 -0.42 12.13 19.74
CA SER A 193 0.75 12.95 20.08
C SER A 193 1.65 13.09 18.85
N PRO A 194 2.68 13.97 18.86
CA PRO A 194 3.64 14.08 17.75
C PRO A 194 4.34 12.77 17.38
N THR A 195 4.37 11.78 18.30
CA THR A 195 5.04 10.50 18.09
C THR A 195 4.13 9.28 18.32
N THR A 196 2.81 9.47 18.42
CA THR A 196 1.87 8.39 18.73
C THR A 196 0.59 8.55 17.91
N TYR A 197 0.17 7.52 17.20
CA TYR A 197 -1.06 7.54 16.41
C TYR A 197 -2.28 6.99 17.18
N SER A 198 -2.05 6.05 18.10
CA SER A 198 -3.06 5.25 18.80
C SER A 198 -4.00 4.47 17.85
N PRO A 199 -3.50 3.54 17.04
CA PRO A 199 -4.31 2.87 16.00
C PRO A 199 -5.54 2.11 16.53
N ASN A 200 -5.45 1.55 17.74
CA ASN A 200 -6.52 0.77 18.37
C ASN A 200 -7.46 1.63 19.24
N ASP A 201 -7.15 2.92 19.44
CA ASP A 201 -8.05 3.81 20.17
C ASP A 201 -9.28 4.14 19.31
N THR A 202 -10.40 4.35 19.98
CA THR A 202 -11.68 4.68 19.33
C THR A 202 -11.76 6.14 18.95
N VAL A 203 -12.25 6.44 17.75
CA VAL A 203 -12.45 7.81 17.25
C VAL A 203 -13.63 8.49 17.96
N ASN A 204 -13.45 9.73 18.39
CA ASN A 204 -14.52 10.55 18.94
C ASN A 204 -15.17 11.50 17.91
N ARG A 205 -16.31 12.09 18.30
CA ARG A 205 -17.11 13.00 17.44
C ARG A 205 -16.33 14.21 16.94
N GLY A 206 -15.43 14.76 17.76
CA GLY A 206 -14.58 15.91 17.39
C GLY A 206 -13.49 15.53 16.39
N GLU A 207 -12.83 14.40 16.62
CA GLU A 207 -11.80 13.85 15.73
C GLU A 207 -12.37 13.51 14.36
N MET A 208 -13.51 12.83 14.30
CA MET A 208 -14.18 12.52 13.02
C MET A 208 -14.52 13.79 12.23
N ALA A 209 -15.06 14.81 12.90
CA ALA A 209 -15.38 16.08 12.27
C ALA A 209 -14.11 16.76 11.73
N LEU A 210 -13.02 16.75 12.51
CA LEU A 210 -11.75 17.32 12.08
C LEU A 210 -11.15 16.58 10.88
N PHE A 211 -11.20 15.24 10.87
CA PHE A 211 -10.71 14.44 9.74
C PHE A 211 -11.50 14.71 8.47
N ILE A 212 -12.84 14.68 8.54
CA ILE A 212 -13.71 14.97 7.39
C ILE A 212 -13.46 16.38 6.86
N TYR A 213 -13.39 17.37 7.75
CA TYR A 213 -13.10 18.75 7.36
C TYR A 213 -11.77 18.85 6.62
N ARG A 214 -10.69 18.24 7.14
CA ARG A 214 -9.38 18.22 6.50
C ARG A 214 -9.39 17.48 5.16
N CYS A 215 -10.09 16.35 5.03
CA CYS A 215 -10.30 15.68 3.75
C CYS A 215 -11.01 16.60 2.73
N GLN A 216 -12.07 17.30 3.13
CA GLN A 216 -12.76 18.26 2.27
C GLN A 216 -11.85 19.42 1.84
N GLN A 217 -10.92 19.86 2.69
CA GLN A 217 -9.93 20.89 2.31
C GLN A 217 -8.94 20.38 1.26
N LEU A 218 -8.60 19.09 1.23
CA LEU A 218 -7.67 18.51 0.25
C LEU A 218 -8.30 18.35 -1.13
N VAL A 219 -9.56 17.91 -1.18
CA VAL A 219 -10.32 17.86 -2.44
C VAL A 219 -10.50 19.26 -3.03
N GLN A 220 -10.37 20.30 -2.21
CA GLN A 220 -10.39 21.71 -2.64
C GLN A 220 -8.98 22.28 -2.96
N GLN A 221 -7.90 21.54 -2.71
CA GLN A 221 -6.52 21.95 -3.04
C GLN A 221 -6.11 21.33 -4.39
N PRO A 222 -5.69 22.14 -5.38
CA PRO A 222 -5.36 21.64 -6.71
C PRO A 222 -4.12 20.71 -6.68
N ILE A 223 -4.27 19.48 -7.19
CA ILE A 223 -3.20 18.46 -7.27
C ILE A 223 -2.08 18.94 -8.19
N GLU A 224 -0.83 18.85 -7.71
CA GLU A 224 0.37 19.06 -8.51
C GLU A 224 0.73 17.79 -9.28
N ARG A 225 0.94 17.89 -10.60
CA ARG A 225 1.43 16.77 -11.43
C ARG A 225 2.25 17.26 -12.62
N ILE A 226 2.97 16.34 -13.25
CA ILE A 226 3.71 16.58 -14.48
C ILE A 226 2.86 16.16 -15.68
N ILE A 227 2.80 17.00 -16.71
CA ILE A 227 2.25 16.69 -18.02
C ILE A 227 3.36 16.75 -19.08
N ASP A 228 3.39 15.78 -19.98
CA ASP A 228 4.23 15.77 -21.19
C ASP A 228 3.32 15.43 -22.36
N ALA A 229 2.87 16.47 -23.07
CA ALA A 229 1.90 16.31 -24.14
C ALA A 229 2.08 17.34 -25.24
N GLU A 230 1.48 17.03 -26.39
CA GLU A 230 1.51 17.87 -27.57
C GLU A 230 0.56 19.05 -27.44
N VAL A 231 0.98 20.21 -27.91
CA VAL A 231 0.11 21.39 -28.02
C VAL A 231 -0.85 21.17 -29.20
N THR A 232 -2.15 21.28 -28.92
CA THR A 232 -3.19 21.13 -29.95
C THR A 232 -3.78 22.48 -30.33
N THR A 233 -4.10 23.32 -29.33
CA THR A 233 -4.74 24.63 -29.48
C THR A 233 -4.16 25.63 -28.48
N ILE A 234 -4.12 26.92 -28.84
CA ILE A 234 -3.74 28.02 -27.95
C ILE A 234 -4.82 29.12 -28.03
N THR A 235 -5.21 29.67 -26.88
CA THR A 235 -6.06 30.85 -26.76
C THR A 235 -5.25 32.03 -26.18
N SER A 236 -5.90 33.17 -25.87
CA SER A 236 -5.22 34.30 -25.22
C SER A 236 -4.71 33.98 -23.81
N ASP A 237 -5.37 33.07 -23.10
CA ASP A 237 -5.13 32.82 -21.68
C ASP A 237 -4.86 31.36 -21.35
N SER A 238 -4.98 30.46 -22.33
CA SER A 238 -4.83 29.03 -22.12
C SER A 238 -4.13 28.32 -23.28
N VAL A 239 -3.53 27.17 -22.96
CA VAL A 239 -2.97 26.21 -23.92
C VAL A 239 -3.64 24.86 -23.70
N GLN A 240 -3.90 24.15 -24.80
CA GLN A 240 -4.40 22.79 -24.76
C GLN A 240 -3.24 21.82 -25.00
N LEU A 241 -2.97 20.97 -24.01
CA LEU A 241 -1.94 19.94 -24.03
C LEU A 241 -2.63 18.57 -24.06
N GLY A 242 -2.51 17.85 -25.18
CA GLY A 242 -3.31 16.66 -25.46
C GLY A 242 -4.80 16.99 -25.44
N ASN A 243 -5.54 16.36 -24.53
CA ASN A 243 -6.99 16.54 -24.36
C ASN A 243 -7.36 17.54 -23.26
N GLU A 244 -6.39 18.13 -22.59
CA GLU A 244 -6.59 18.95 -21.38
C GLU A 244 -6.23 20.42 -21.64
N SER A 245 -6.98 21.36 -21.04
CA SER A 245 -6.75 22.80 -21.19
C SER A 245 -6.19 23.38 -19.90
N PHE A 246 -5.15 24.21 -20.02
CA PHE A 246 -4.46 24.82 -18.90
C PHE A 246 -4.34 26.33 -19.07
N THR A 247 -4.59 27.07 -18.00
CA THR A 247 -4.40 28.51 -17.90
C THR A 247 -2.91 28.85 -17.81
N LEU A 248 -2.50 29.85 -18.59
CA LEU A 248 -1.13 30.36 -18.67
C LEU A 248 -0.87 31.43 -17.61
N ALA A 249 0.35 31.45 -17.06
CA ALA A 249 0.87 32.56 -16.27
C ALA A 249 1.27 33.75 -17.16
N ASP A 250 1.39 34.95 -16.58
CA ASP A 250 1.60 36.19 -17.35
C ASP A 250 2.89 36.19 -18.18
N ASP A 251 3.96 35.56 -17.68
CA ASP A 251 5.22 35.37 -18.40
C ASP A 251 5.09 34.39 -19.57
N GLN A 252 4.28 33.34 -19.42
CA GLN A 252 4.01 32.33 -20.45
C GLN A 252 3.14 32.89 -21.58
N LYS A 253 2.19 33.77 -21.27
CA LYS A 253 1.28 34.40 -22.26
C LYS A 253 2.00 35.22 -23.33
N ASN A 254 3.22 35.68 -23.07
CA ASN A 254 3.97 36.52 -24.00
C ASN A 254 4.56 35.74 -25.19
N TRP A 255 4.71 34.43 -25.06
CA TRP A 255 5.30 33.57 -26.10
C TRP A 255 4.47 32.31 -26.42
N ILE A 256 3.58 31.85 -25.53
CA ILE A 256 2.54 30.85 -25.86
C ILE A 256 1.30 31.59 -26.34
N THR A 257 1.37 32.09 -27.58
CA THR A 257 0.33 32.90 -28.20
C THR A 257 -0.35 32.17 -29.35
N PRO A 258 -1.58 32.56 -29.73
CA PRO A 258 -2.21 32.07 -30.95
C PRO A 258 -1.37 32.31 -32.23
N GLU A 259 -0.53 33.35 -32.25
CA GLU A 259 0.40 33.64 -33.35
C GLU A 259 1.53 32.62 -33.47
N ASN A 260 2.02 32.11 -32.34
CA ASN A 260 3.03 31.06 -32.28
C ASN A 260 2.43 29.64 -32.43
N LEU A 261 1.10 29.50 -32.52
CA LEU A 261 0.45 28.20 -32.71
C LEU A 261 1.00 27.41 -33.93
N PRO A 262 1.34 27.99 -35.09
CA PRO A 262 1.90 27.23 -36.21
C PRO A 262 3.20 26.47 -35.90
N ILE A 263 4.07 27.01 -35.03
CA ILE A 263 5.30 26.33 -34.59
C ILE A 263 5.09 25.49 -33.32
N LEU A 264 4.15 25.88 -32.46
CA LEU A 264 3.86 25.15 -31.23
C LEU A 264 2.95 23.94 -31.47
N LYS A 265 2.09 23.94 -32.49
CA LYS A 265 1.16 22.83 -32.75
C LYS A 265 1.92 21.54 -33.04
N ASN A 266 1.59 20.47 -32.32
CA ASN A 266 2.28 19.16 -32.29
C ASN A 266 3.71 19.19 -31.70
N SER A 267 4.18 20.35 -31.27
CA SER A 267 5.34 20.47 -30.40
C SER A 267 4.94 20.03 -29.00
N ARG A 268 5.87 19.46 -28.25
CA ARG A 268 5.62 18.93 -26.90
C ARG A 268 6.03 19.94 -25.84
N ILE A 269 5.19 20.10 -24.82
CA ILE A 269 5.52 20.85 -23.61
C ILE A 269 5.51 19.87 -22.45
N LYS A 270 6.63 19.79 -21.74
CA LYS A 270 6.72 19.12 -20.45
C LYS A 270 6.61 20.16 -19.35
N ALA A 271 5.58 20.07 -18.53
CA ALA A 271 5.25 21.08 -17.53
C ALA A 271 4.73 20.49 -16.22
N GLN A 272 4.99 21.21 -15.14
CA GLN A 272 4.30 21.02 -13.87
C GLN A 272 3.00 21.83 -13.89
N VAL A 273 1.91 21.21 -13.46
CA VAL A 273 0.58 21.81 -13.41
C VAL A 273 0.00 21.67 -12.01
N ILE A 274 -0.69 22.72 -11.56
CA ILE A 274 -1.41 22.75 -10.28
C ILE A 274 -2.89 23.01 -10.63
N GLY A 275 -3.71 21.96 -10.61
CA GLY A 275 -5.09 22.01 -11.09
C GLY A 275 -5.14 22.30 -12.60
N GLU A 276 -5.84 23.37 -13.00
CA GLU A 276 -5.94 23.81 -14.40
C GLU A 276 -4.91 24.89 -14.77
N LYS A 277 -3.82 25.07 -14.00
CA LYS A 277 -2.80 26.10 -14.24
C LYS A 277 -1.42 25.50 -14.47
N ILE A 278 -0.68 26.01 -15.47
CA ILE A 278 0.74 25.69 -15.65
C ILE A 278 1.57 26.44 -14.61
N SER A 279 2.22 25.72 -13.69
CA SER A 279 3.08 26.30 -12.65
C SER A 279 4.51 26.53 -13.13
N HIS A 280 5.09 25.56 -13.83
CA HIS A 280 6.45 25.61 -14.37
C HIS A 280 6.56 24.80 -15.66
N ILE A 281 7.34 25.27 -16.62
CA ILE A 281 7.64 24.53 -17.86
C ILE A 281 9.06 24.00 -17.74
N GLU A 282 9.22 22.67 -17.79
CA GLU A 282 10.53 22.02 -17.71
C GLU A 282 11.25 22.08 -19.04
N SER A 283 10.55 21.69 -20.12
CA SER A 283 11.09 21.70 -21.48
C SER A 283 10.02 21.90 -22.55
N ILE A 284 10.46 22.40 -23.71
CA ILE A 284 9.64 22.56 -24.92
C ILE A 284 10.40 21.89 -26.07
N THR A 285 9.76 20.94 -26.73
CA THR A 285 10.31 20.27 -27.92
C THR A 285 9.56 20.71 -29.16
N LEU A 286 10.20 21.54 -29.98
CA LEU A 286 9.65 22.05 -31.23
C LEU A 286 9.79 21.01 -32.34
N HIS A 287 8.65 20.63 -32.92
CA HIS A 287 8.56 19.73 -34.06
C HIS A 287 8.05 20.44 -35.31
N THR A 288 8.31 19.86 -36.48
CA THR A 288 7.70 20.31 -37.73
C THR A 288 6.40 19.58 -38.01
N ASN A 289 5.31 20.32 -38.16
CA ASN A 289 3.98 19.79 -38.47
C ASN A 289 3.71 19.67 -39.98
N ARG A 290 4.70 19.27 -40.80
CA ARG A 290 4.51 19.31 -42.26
C ARG A 290 5.07 18.07 -42.95
N GLN A 291 4.18 17.17 -43.37
CA GLN A 291 4.42 16.39 -44.59
C GLN A 291 4.46 17.41 -45.74
N ILE A 292 5.63 17.58 -46.36
CA ILE A 292 5.81 18.48 -47.50
C ILE A 292 6.03 17.61 -48.73
N ASP A 293 5.00 17.50 -49.56
CA ASP A 293 5.01 16.78 -50.85
C ASP A 293 5.46 17.67 -52.02
N ASP A 294 6.05 18.84 -51.79
CA ASP A 294 6.45 19.75 -52.86
C ASP A 294 7.81 20.45 -52.61
N GLU A 295 8.70 20.37 -53.59
CA GLU A 295 10.13 20.75 -53.49
C GLU A 295 10.38 22.26 -53.59
N ASN A 296 9.35 23.10 -53.79
CA ASN A 296 9.50 24.54 -54.00
C ASN A 296 8.90 25.34 -52.84
N GLU A 297 9.76 26.15 -52.19
CA GLU A 297 9.47 27.07 -51.07
C GLU A 297 9.02 26.44 -49.73
N LYS A 298 9.99 25.99 -48.92
CA LYS A 298 9.73 25.70 -47.50
C LYS A 298 9.67 27.01 -46.70
N ALA A 299 8.48 27.48 -46.38
CA ALA A 299 8.30 28.59 -45.45
C ALA A 299 8.84 28.20 -44.05
N ASN A 300 9.88 28.90 -43.61
CA ASN A 300 10.47 28.76 -42.27
C ASN A 300 9.46 29.19 -41.20
N THR A 301 9.18 28.33 -40.21
CA THR A 301 8.24 28.66 -39.14
C THR A 301 9.02 29.21 -37.95
N MET A 302 8.58 30.33 -37.39
CA MET A 302 9.33 31.06 -36.37
C MET A 302 8.56 31.11 -35.05
N LEU A 303 9.26 30.85 -33.93
CA LEU A 303 8.80 31.13 -32.58
C LEU A 303 9.32 32.52 -32.20
N THR A 304 8.40 33.48 -32.05
CA THR A 304 8.75 34.83 -31.60
C THR A 304 8.45 34.97 -30.12
N GLY A 305 9.49 35.27 -29.32
CA GLY A 305 9.36 35.41 -27.88
C GLY A 305 8.88 36.77 -27.40
N ASN A 306 8.85 37.79 -28.26
CA ASN A 306 8.51 39.17 -27.87
C ASN A 306 9.36 39.71 -26.69
N GLY A 307 10.62 39.29 -26.58
CA GLY A 307 11.53 39.64 -25.48
C GLY A 307 11.33 38.81 -24.21
N SER A 308 10.55 37.73 -24.27
CA SER A 308 10.25 36.89 -23.11
C SER A 308 11.45 36.10 -22.61
N VAL A 309 11.38 35.76 -21.32
CA VAL A 309 12.26 34.78 -20.69
C VAL A 309 11.56 33.43 -20.70
N ILE A 310 12.16 32.44 -21.33
CA ILE A 310 11.75 31.04 -21.29
C ILE A 310 12.64 30.33 -20.25
N ASP A 311 12.08 30.07 -19.07
CA ASP A 311 12.77 29.37 -17.98
C ASP A 311 12.72 27.84 -18.13
N ALA A 312 13.05 27.35 -19.31
CA ALA A 312 12.92 25.94 -19.70
C ALA A 312 14.04 25.53 -20.66
N THR A 313 14.28 24.22 -20.79
CA THR A 313 15.12 23.70 -21.86
C THR A 313 14.35 23.77 -23.17
N VAL A 314 14.93 24.37 -24.21
CA VAL A 314 14.32 24.47 -25.54
C VAL A 314 15.00 23.46 -26.46
N ILE A 315 14.21 22.55 -27.02
CA ILE A 315 14.68 21.48 -27.90
C ILE A 315 14.13 21.72 -29.30
N ILE A 316 15.00 21.77 -30.29
CA ILE A 316 14.65 21.88 -31.71
C ILE A 316 14.81 20.49 -32.32
N ASN A 317 13.69 19.87 -32.71
CA ASN A 317 13.66 18.53 -33.28
C ASN A 317 12.87 18.53 -34.60
N GLY A 318 13.23 19.45 -35.51
CA GLY A 318 12.61 19.55 -36.83
C GLY A 318 13.27 20.59 -37.75
N ASP A 319 12.97 20.49 -39.04
CA ASP A 319 13.51 21.33 -40.13
C ASP A 319 12.78 22.65 -40.39
N ASN A 320 13.51 23.70 -40.80
CA ASN A 320 12.92 25.02 -41.11
C ASN A 320 12.13 25.59 -39.91
N LEU A 321 12.74 25.46 -38.74
CA LEU A 321 12.32 26.11 -37.51
C LEU A 321 13.27 27.27 -37.23
N SER A 322 12.76 28.32 -36.61
CA SER A 322 13.58 29.46 -36.16
C SER A 322 13.04 30.04 -34.87
N ILE A 323 13.91 30.73 -34.14
CA ILE A 323 13.57 31.39 -32.89
C ILE A 323 14.03 32.84 -32.92
N LYS A 324 13.23 33.73 -32.34
CA LYS A 324 13.52 35.18 -32.36
C LYS A 324 13.08 35.88 -31.09
N ASP A 325 13.89 36.84 -30.63
CA ASP A 325 13.59 37.73 -29.50
C ASP A 325 13.27 36.95 -28.20
N ILE A 326 14.15 36.03 -27.80
CA ILE A 326 13.96 35.12 -26.65
C ILE A 326 15.20 35.13 -25.75
N THR A 327 14.99 35.12 -24.43
CA THR A 327 16.02 34.69 -23.46
C THR A 327 15.72 33.28 -22.96
N ILE A 328 16.63 32.33 -23.19
CA ILE A 328 16.58 30.96 -22.68
C ILE A 328 17.50 30.87 -21.47
N THR A 329 16.97 30.53 -20.29
CA THR A 329 17.78 30.46 -19.05
C THR A 329 18.52 29.14 -18.89
N LYS A 330 17.98 28.05 -19.47
CA LYS A 330 18.57 26.70 -19.49
C LYS A 330 19.22 26.43 -20.85
N ASP A 331 19.23 25.18 -21.30
CA ASP A 331 19.90 24.77 -22.53
C ASP A 331 19.04 24.95 -23.78
N LEU A 332 19.71 25.21 -24.90
CA LEU A 332 19.16 25.13 -26.25
C LEU A 332 19.73 23.88 -26.93
N ILE A 333 18.89 22.89 -27.23
CA ILE A 333 19.33 21.60 -27.77
C ILE A 333 18.81 21.45 -29.19
N LEU A 334 19.69 21.07 -30.12
CA LEU A 334 19.33 20.76 -31.50
C LEU A 334 19.58 19.28 -31.77
N GLU A 335 18.50 18.54 -31.97
CA GLU A 335 18.51 17.09 -32.12
C GLU A 335 18.52 16.62 -33.59
N SER A 336 18.41 15.31 -33.78
CA SER A 336 18.45 14.65 -35.09
C SER A 336 17.37 15.09 -36.09
N GLY A 337 16.26 15.68 -35.60
CA GLY A 337 15.22 16.25 -36.45
C GLY A 337 15.66 17.47 -37.27
N VAL A 338 16.77 18.13 -36.90
CA VAL A 338 17.34 19.27 -37.63
C VAL A 338 18.27 18.78 -38.74
N GLN A 339 17.74 18.70 -39.95
CA GLN A 339 18.40 18.25 -41.18
C GLN A 339 18.80 19.40 -42.12
N ASN A 340 18.14 20.56 -42.02
CA ASN A 340 18.37 21.78 -42.81
C ASN A 340 18.83 22.94 -41.91
N SER A 341 18.85 24.17 -42.45
CA SER A 341 19.25 25.34 -41.69
C SER A 341 18.27 25.72 -40.58
N PHE A 342 18.81 26.16 -39.44
CA PHE A 342 18.09 26.72 -38.32
C PHE A 342 18.59 28.14 -38.05
N TYR A 343 17.68 29.07 -37.76
CA TYR A 343 18.00 30.48 -37.53
C TYR A 343 17.58 30.92 -36.13
N ALA A 344 18.47 31.64 -35.46
CA ALA A 344 18.25 32.29 -34.18
C ALA A 344 18.62 33.77 -34.30
N GLU A 345 17.65 34.66 -34.09
CA GLU A 345 17.83 36.11 -34.18
C GLU A 345 17.53 36.78 -32.83
N ASN A 346 18.47 37.58 -32.32
CA ASN A 346 18.33 38.27 -31.04
C ASN A 346 17.96 37.32 -29.89
N VAL A 347 18.74 36.24 -29.74
CA VAL A 347 18.54 35.21 -28.71
C VAL A 347 19.66 35.27 -27.69
N LEU A 348 19.30 35.25 -26.40
CA LEU A 348 20.24 35.06 -25.30
C LEU A 348 20.07 33.65 -24.72
N VAL A 349 21.11 32.82 -24.81
CA VAL A 349 21.14 31.49 -24.17
C VAL A 349 22.11 31.53 -23.00
N LYS A 350 21.58 31.39 -21.78
CA LYS A 350 22.40 31.36 -20.55
C LYS A 350 22.98 29.98 -20.25
N GLY A 351 22.28 28.91 -20.63
CA GLY A 351 22.81 27.55 -20.60
C GLY A 351 23.62 27.20 -21.85
N SER A 352 23.83 25.91 -22.08
CA SER A 352 24.62 25.43 -23.21
C SER A 352 23.77 25.34 -24.48
N THR A 353 24.37 25.68 -25.63
CA THR A 353 23.79 25.36 -26.94
C THR A 353 24.37 24.03 -27.44
N ILE A 354 23.57 22.96 -27.42
CA ILE A 354 24.04 21.59 -27.67
C ILE A 354 23.58 21.12 -29.05
N LEU A 355 24.52 20.64 -29.87
CA LEU A 355 24.26 20.16 -31.23
C LEU A 355 24.49 18.63 -31.30
N SER A 356 23.40 17.86 -31.23
CA SER A 356 23.41 16.41 -30.98
C SER A 356 22.81 15.54 -32.11
N ASN A 357 22.81 16.01 -33.36
CA ASN A 357 22.26 15.25 -34.48
C ASN A 357 22.98 13.90 -34.67
N SER A 358 22.21 12.83 -34.91
CA SER A 358 22.70 11.46 -35.11
C SER A 358 22.30 10.93 -36.48
N ARG A 359 22.59 11.65 -37.57
CA ARG A 359 22.50 11.03 -38.89
C ARG A 359 23.66 10.03 -39.03
N LYS A 360 23.37 8.73 -38.91
CA LYS A 360 24.28 7.67 -39.37
C LYS A 360 24.54 7.91 -40.85
N LEU A 361 25.66 8.54 -41.19
CA LEU A 361 26.21 8.48 -42.54
C LEU A 361 26.39 6.99 -42.85
N MET A 362 25.63 6.46 -43.81
CA MET A 362 25.93 5.15 -44.35
C MET A 362 27.33 5.25 -44.94
N ALA A 363 28.29 4.61 -44.28
CA ALA A 363 29.65 4.48 -44.77
C ALA A 363 29.58 3.83 -46.16
N SER A 364 29.91 4.62 -47.18
CA SER A 364 30.32 4.08 -48.47
C SER A 364 31.52 3.19 -48.20
N LYS A 365 31.38 1.89 -48.47
CA LYS A 365 32.48 0.92 -48.46
C LYS A 365 33.46 1.26 -49.58
N THR A 366 34.44 2.10 -49.31
CA THR A 366 35.69 2.14 -50.09
C THR A 366 36.83 2.50 -49.15
N ASP A 367 37.68 1.52 -48.84
CA ASP A 367 38.96 1.66 -48.15
C ASP A 367 39.97 2.42 -49.05
N ASP A 368 39.76 3.72 -49.26
CA ASP A 368 40.73 4.58 -49.96
C ASP A 368 41.02 5.86 -49.13
N PRO A 369 42.23 6.00 -48.55
CA PRO A 369 42.59 7.14 -47.69
C PRO A 369 42.77 8.47 -48.43
N PHE A 370 42.63 8.51 -49.76
CA PHE A 370 42.95 9.70 -50.58
C PHE A 370 41.78 10.35 -51.32
N MET A 371 40.53 9.94 -51.09
CA MET A 371 39.35 10.58 -51.71
C MET A 371 38.65 11.53 -50.74
N LEU A 372 39.26 12.69 -50.48
CA LEU A 372 38.68 13.82 -49.75
C LEU A 372 37.84 14.77 -50.64
N SER A 373 37.53 14.40 -51.89
CA SER A 373 37.03 15.36 -52.89
C SER A 373 35.51 15.50 -53.03
N ASP A 374 34.66 14.65 -52.44
CA ASP A 374 33.19 14.75 -52.62
C ASP A 374 32.38 15.00 -51.33
N ILE A 375 33.03 15.42 -50.23
CA ILE A 375 32.35 15.86 -48.99
C ILE A 375 31.83 17.32 -49.11
N HIS A 376 32.14 18.01 -50.22
CA HIS A 376 31.76 19.40 -50.43
C HIS A 376 30.32 19.62 -50.91
N ASN A 377 29.57 18.57 -51.28
CA ASN A 377 28.24 18.70 -51.91
C ASN A 377 27.08 17.92 -51.24
N SER A 378 27.23 17.41 -50.01
CA SER A 378 26.10 16.86 -49.25
C SER A 378 25.53 17.90 -48.27
N HIS A 379 24.20 17.96 -48.17
CA HIS A 379 23.44 18.96 -47.40
C HIS A 379 23.82 18.93 -45.90
N LYS A 380 24.70 19.83 -45.48
CA LYS A 380 25.09 20.02 -44.07
C LYS A 380 24.20 21.10 -43.44
N PRO A 381 23.54 20.84 -42.29
CA PRO A 381 22.69 21.83 -41.65
C PRO A 381 23.50 23.05 -41.21
N LYS A 382 23.01 24.25 -41.57
CA LYS A 382 23.63 25.53 -41.23
C LYS A 382 22.88 26.21 -40.09
N LEU A 383 23.60 26.59 -39.05
CA LEU A 383 23.08 27.20 -37.83
C LEU A 383 23.44 28.67 -37.86
N HIS A 384 22.45 29.51 -38.07
CA HIS A 384 22.64 30.95 -38.20
C HIS A 384 22.28 31.62 -36.88
N PHE A 385 23.27 32.25 -36.24
CA PHE A 385 23.07 33.08 -35.07
C PHE A 385 23.35 34.54 -35.42
N GLN A 386 22.32 35.37 -35.22
CA GLN A 386 22.34 36.80 -35.53
C GLN A 386 21.95 37.61 -34.29
N TYR A 387 22.68 38.70 -33.99
CA TYR A 387 22.47 39.53 -32.79
C TYR A 387 22.35 38.73 -31.47
N SER A 388 22.95 37.54 -31.41
CA SER A 388 22.68 36.58 -30.33
C SER A 388 23.84 36.51 -29.33
N THR A 389 23.57 36.13 -28.09
CA THR A 389 24.59 35.88 -27.07
C THR A 389 24.46 34.48 -26.54
N LEU A 390 25.53 33.69 -26.65
CA LEU A 390 25.56 32.27 -26.31
C LEU A 390 26.62 32.03 -25.23
N GLN A 391 26.23 31.39 -24.13
CA GLN A 391 27.18 31.02 -23.08
C GLN A 391 28.23 30.03 -23.59
N SER A 392 27.79 28.98 -24.30
CA SER A 392 28.67 27.99 -24.93
C SER A 392 27.96 27.33 -26.12
N ILE A 393 28.74 26.80 -27.05
CA ILE A 393 28.27 25.87 -28.08
C ILE A 393 29.01 24.55 -27.92
N GLU A 394 28.28 23.44 -27.83
CA GLU A 394 28.83 22.09 -27.75
C GLU A 394 28.37 21.25 -28.95
N VAL A 395 29.31 20.65 -29.68
CA VAL A 395 29.04 19.85 -30.88
C VAL A 395 29.36 18.39 -30.61
N THR A 396 28.35 17.54 -30.42
CA THR A 396 28.55 16.21 -29.82
C THR A 396 28.54 15.04 -30.81
N SER A 397 27.82 15.11 -31.94
CA SER A 397 27.61 13.90 -32.77
C SER A 397 27.40 14.08 -34.28
N ALA A 398 27.48 15.29 -34.85
CA ALA A 398 27.30 15.52 -36.29
C ALA A 398 28.07 16.73 -36.84
N PHE A 399 28.24 16.74 -38.17
CA PHE A 399 28.78 17.88 -38.93
C PHE A 399 27.77 19.02 -39.04
N PHE A 400 28.06 20.13 -38.37
CA PHE A 400 27.29 21.38 -38.49
C PHE A 400 28.13 22.50 -39.09
N ILE A 401 27.46 23.43 -39.80
CA ILE A 401 28.03 24.73 -40.13
C ILE A 401 27.47 25.74 -39.13
N ILE A 402 28.29 26.27 -38.23
CA ILE A 402 27.93 27.33 -37.29
C ILE A 402 28.29 28.66 -37.94
N GLU A 403 27.31 29.50 -38.20
CA GLU A 403 27.49 30.85 -38.73
C GLU A 403 27.10 31.90 -37.69
N LEU A 404 28.05 32.78 -37.37
CA LEU A 404 27.88 33.89 -36.43
C LEU A 404 27.95 35.21 -37.21
N THR A 405 26.91 36.03 -37.16
CA THR A 405 26.85 37.31 -37.87
C THR A 405 26.46 38.46 -36.96
N ASP A 406 26.70 39.69 -37.41
CA ASP A 406 26.41 40.94 -36.70
C ASP A 406 27.11 41.02 -35.33
N GLU A 407 26.40 41.44 -34.28
CA GLU A 407 26.94 41.58 -32.92
C GLU A 407 26.89 40.29 -32.10
N THR A 408 26.86 39.13 -32.77
CA THR A 408 26.75 37.83 -32.09
C THR A 408 27.99 37.52 -31.25
N LYS A 409 27.77 37.05 -30.02
CA LYS A 409 28.83 36.70 -29.05
C LYS A 409 28.68 35.25 -28.60
N VAL A 410 29.81 34.56 -28.52
CA VAL A 410 29.92 33.23 -27.92
C VAL A 410 31.17 33.20 -27.04
N ASN A 411 31.07 32.71 -25.80
CA ASN A 411 32.24 32.67 -24.92
C ASN A 411 33.16 31.50 -25.29
N GLU A 412 32.59 30.34 -25.62
CA GLU A 412 33.32 29.11 -25.88
C GLU A 412 32.59 28.21 -26.89
N ILE A 413 33.35 27.60 -27.80
CA ILE A 413 32.87 26.51 -28.67
C ILE A 413 33.68 25.24 -28.39
N ASN A 414 33.00 24.17 -28.00
CA ASN A 414 33.57 22.86 -27.73
C ASN A 414 33.16 21.86 -28.83
N LEU A 415 34.14 21.26 -29.49
CA LEU A 415 33.96 20.36 -30.62
C LEU A 415 34.36 18.93 -30.27
N LEU A 416 33.36 18.03 -30.22
CA LEU A 416 33.50 16.58 -30.07
C LEU A 416 33.17 15.82 -31.38
N ALA A 417 32.57 16.50 -32.36
CA ALA A 417 32.30 16.01 -33.71
C ALA A 417 32.76 17.03 -34.76
N ASP A 418 32.91 16.58 -36.01
CA ASP A 418 33.31 17.44 -37.13
C ASP A 418 32.45 18.70 -37.20
N ALA A 419 33.02 19.85 -37.57
CA ALA A 419 32.28 21.11 -37.64
C ALA A 419 32.91 22.11 -38.61
N SER A 420 32.09 23.04 -39.11
CA SER A 420 32.55 24.27 -39.76
C SER A 420 32.11 25.46 -38.93
N ILE A 421 33.03 26.40 -38.67
CA ILE A 421 32.74 27.65 -37.97
C ILE A 421 33.00 28.80 -38.94
N GLU A 422 31.97 29.60 -39.19
CA GLU A 422 32.00 30.78 -40.05
C GLU A 422 31.59 32.00 -39.22
N SER A 423 32.36 33.08 -39.29
CA SER A 423 31.98 34.34 -38.65
C SER A 423 32.29 35.53 -39.55
N GLU A 424 31.61 36.65 -39.30
CA GLU A 424 32.01 37.95 -39.85
C GLU A 424 33.37 38.42 -39.27
N GLU A 425 34.05 39.34 -39.96
CA GLU A 425 35.42 39.78 -39.62
C GLU A 425 35.55 40.48 -38.27
N ASN A 426 34.46 41.08 -37.78
CA ASN A 426 34.35 41.79 -36.51
C ASN A 426 34.07 40.88 -35.31
N ILE A 427 33.71 39.61 -35.55
CA ILE A 427 33.42 38.65 -34.49
C ILE A 427 34.68 37.85 -34.18
N ALA A 428 35.12 37.92 -32.92
CA ALA A 428 36.19 37.09 -32.39
C ALA A 428 35.61 36.06 -31.42
N ILE A 429 36.00 34.81 -31.60
CA ILE A 429 35.61 33.69 -30.74
C ILE A 429 36.74 33.50 -29.71
N PRO A 430 36.49 33.73 -28.41
CA PRO A 430 37.56 33.69 -27.41
C PRO A 430 38.22 32.31 -27.29
N ILE A 431 37.42 31.25 -27.29
CA ILE A 431 37.88 29.90 -27.07
C ILE A 431 37.19 28.93 -28.04
N VAL A 432 38.01 28.15 -28.75
CA VAL A 432 37.57 26.95 -29.48
C VAL A 432 38.37 25.76 -28.98
N LYS A 433 37.68 24.69 -28.55
CA LYS A 433 38.30 23.43 -28.08
C LYS A 433 37.96 22.30 -29.04
N VAL A 434 38.97 21.54 -29.44
CA VAL A 434 38.87 20.36 -30.31
C VAL A 434 39.31 19.15 -29.50
N ASN A 435 38.33 18.41 -28.97
CA ASN A 435 38.54 17.41 -27.93
C ASN A 435 38.46 15.96 -28.46
N SER A 436 38.14 15.77 -29.74
CA SER A 436 38.02 14.47 -30.39
C SER A 436 38.81 14.41 -31.70
N SER A 437 39.00 13.23 -32.26
CA SER A 437 39.68 13.04 -33.56
C SER A 437 38.73 13.45 -34.70
N ILE A 438 38.68 14.74 -35.01
CA ILE A 438 37.66 15.32 -35.90
C ILE A 438 38.26 16.22 -37.00
N ASN A 439 37.47 16.48 -38.03
CA ASN A 439 37.75 17.46 -39.07
C ASN A 439 37.04 18.78 -38.78
N VAL A 440 37.81 19.87 -38.71
CA VAL A 440 37.29 21.21 -38.43
C VAL A 440 37.64 22.17 -39.56
N LEU A 441 36.64 22.89 -40.05
CA LEU A 441 36.81 23.99 -40.99
C LEU A 441 36.59 25.32 -40.26
N LEU A 442 37.59 26.19 -40.26
CA LEU A 442 37.52 27.47 -39.58
C LEU A 442 37.57 28.61 -40.60
N ASN A 443 36.61 29.51 -40.52
CA ASN A 443 36.52 30.76 -41.28
C ASN A 443 36.11 31.90 -40.33
N ALA A 444 36.83 32.03 -39.22
CA ALA A 444 36.53 32.97 -38.13
C ALA A 444 37.82 33.43 -37.43
N ARG A 445 37.75 34.56 -36.73
CA ARG A 445 38.82 34.98 -35.81
C ARG A 445 38.69 34.25 -34.48
N ILE A 446 39.79 33.62 -34.05
CA ILE A 446 39.84 32.82 -32.83
C ILE A 446 40.99 33.31 -31.96
N ASP A 447 40.70 33.66 -30.70
CA ASP A 447 41.73 34.14 -29.78
C ASP A 447 42.58 32.97 -29.25
N SER A 448 41.93 31.86 -28.89
CA SER A 448 42.61 30.63 -28.44
C SER A 448 41.97 29.38 -29.03
N LEU A 449 42.74 28.62 -29.82
CA LEU A 449 42.36 27.32 -30.35
C LEU A 449 43.13 26.22 -29.60
N PHE A 450 42.40 25.35 -28.91
CA PHE A 450 42.95 24.20 -28.17
C PHE A 450 42.70 22.93 -28.98
N ILE A 451 43.76 22.22 -29.36
CA ILE A 451 43.68 20.92 -30.03
C ILE A 451 44.21 19.86 -29.08
N GLU A 452 43.31 19.08 -28.49
CA GLU A 452 43.65 18.03 -27.53
C GLU A 452 43.96 16.70 -28.24
N ASN A 453 43.29 16.42 -29.36
CA ASN A 453 43.51 15.18 -30.11
C ASN A 453 44.42 15.38 -31.34
N ARG A 454 45.52 14.62 -31.40
CA ARG A 454 46.54 14.66 -32.46
C ARG A 454 46.08 14.23 -33.84
N ASN A 455 44.99 13.46 -33.90
CA ASN A 455 44.43 12.95 -35.14
C ASN A 455 43.42 13.93 -35.76
N SER A 456 43.16 15.05 -35.09
CA SER A 456 42.30 16.11 -35.64
C SER A 456 42.94 16.72 -36.88
N ARG A 457 42.08 17.19 -37.80
CA ARG A 457 42.50 17.94 -39.00
C ARG A 457 41.77 19.26 -39.04
N VAL A 458 42.52 20.35 -39.11
CA VAL A 458 41.98 21.72 -39.10
C VAL A 458 42.36 22.42 -40.40
N SER A 459 41.36 22.97 -41.09
CA SER A 459 41.52 23.75 -42.31
C SER A 459 41.11 25.20 -42.09
N LEU A 460 41.91 26.15 -42.56
CA LEU A 460 41.68 27.59 -42.37
C LEU A 460 41.29 28.27 -43.70
N ARG A 461 40.14 28.95 -43.73
CA ARG A 461 39.63 29.71 -44.88
C ARG A 461 39.91 31.22 -44.77
N ASN A 462 39.30 32.03 -45.63
CA ASN A 462 39.66 33.43 -45.87
C ASN A 462 39.70 34.29 -44.60
N ASN A 463 38.65 34.27 -43.78
CA ASN A 463 38.55 35.06 -42.55
C ASN A 463 39.19 34.36 -41.33
N ALA A 464 39.83 33.22 -41.53
CA ALA A 464 40.44 32.48 -40.44
C ALA A 464 41.72 33.17 -39.94
N ARG A 465 41.75 33.48 -38.64
CA ARG A 465 42.95 33.95 -37.94
C ARG A 465 42.95 33.38 -36.53
N ILE A 466 44.05 32.75 -36.14
CA ILE A 466 44.23 32.18 -34.80
C ILE A 466 45.31 32.97 -34.09
N GLU A 467 44.94 33.65 -32.99
CA GLU A 467 45.91 34.41 -32.19
C GLU A 467 46.82 33.45 -31.41
N ASN A 468 46.25 32.41 -30.78
CA ASN A 468 47.02 31.39 -30.06
C ASN A 468 46.54 29.99 -30.41
N LEU A 469 47.40 29.18 -31.02
CA LEU A 469 47.20 27.75 -31.21
C LEU A 469 47.89 26.99 -30.07
N TYR A 470 47.16 26.08 -29.43
CA TYR A 470 47.69 25.16 -28.43
C TYR A 470 47.55 23.71 -28.92
N LEU A 471 48.67 23.00 -28.91
CA LEU A 471 48.80 21.60 -29.30
C LEU A 471 49.50 20.84 -28.17
N GLU A 472 49.18 19.56 -28.02
CA GLU A 472 49.98 18.70 -27.14
C GLU A 472 51.49 18.75 -27.50
N PRO A 473 52.40 18.68 -26.51
CA PRO A 473 53.84 18.97 -26.67
C PRO A 473 54.59 18.16 -27.74
N VAL A 474 54.08 16.99 -28.15
CA VAL A 474 54.73 16.15 -29.17
C VAL A 474 53.98 16.09 -30.51
N SER A 475 53.03 16.99 -30.74
CA SER A 475 52.25 17.07 -31.99
C SER A 475 52.91 18.02 -32.99
N ASP A 476 53.29 17.50 -34.17
CA ASP A 476 53.71 18.35 -35.28
C ASP A 476 52.48 19.13 -35.80
N VAL A 477 52.59 20.46 -35.85
CA VAL A 477 51.52 21.34 -36.37
C VAL A 477 51.10 20.96 -37.78
N LYS A 478 52.01 20.40 -38.60
CA LYS A 478 51.72 19.92 -39.96
C LYS A 478 50.80 18.70 -39.99
N LEU A 479 50.75 17.91 -38.92
CA LEU A 479 49.80 16.80 -38.79
C LEU A 479 48.38 17.33 -38.53
N ILE A 480 48.24 18.42 -37.78
CA ILE A 480 46.95 19.04 -37.50
C ILE A 480 46.47 19.90 -38.67
N PHE A 481 47.38 20.63 -39.30
CA PHE A 481 47.14 21.54 -40.41
C PHE A 481 47.86 21.03 -41.67
N PRO A 482 47.20 20.23 -42.54
CA PRO A 482 47.85 19.66 -43.72
C PRO A 482 48.46 20.71 -44.65
N ASP A 483 47.79 21.85 -44.80
CA ASP A 483 48.22 22.99 -45.63
C ASP A 483 49.05 24.03 -44.85
N TYR A 484 49.65 23.64 -43.73
CA TYR A 484 50.30 24.56 -42.77
C TYR A 484 51.21 25.61 -43.44
N GLU A 485 52.02 25.22 -44.43
CA GLU A 485 52.94 26.15 -45.11
C GLU A 485 52.23 27.31 -45.83
N LEU A 486 51.01 27.07 -46.33
CA LEU A 486 50.20 28.08 -47.01
C LEU A 486 49.47 28.98 -46.00
N ILE A 487 49.12 28.46 -44.83
CA ILE A 487 48.28 29.15 -43.84
C ILE A 487 49.02 29.62 -42.60
N LYS A 488 50.33 29.35 -42.44
CA LYS A 488 51.11 29.68 -41.24
C LYS A 488 51.01 31.15 -40.84
N HIS A 489 50.89 32.06 -41.81
CA HIS A 489 50.69 33.50 -41.57
C HIS A 489 49.35 33.84 -40.88
N LYS A 490 48.39 32.91 -40.85
CA LYS A 490 47.10 33.05 -40.17
C LYS A 490 47.16 32.60 -38.71
N ILE A 491 48.26 31.98 -38.29
CA ILE A 491 48.47 31.48 -36.93
C ILE A 491 49.59 32.31 -36.31
N ILE A 492 49.25 33.15 -35.33
CA ILE A 492 50.19 34.13 -34.76
C ILE A 492 51.17 33.48 -33.79
N ARG A 493 50.69 32.57 -32.93
CA ARG A 493 51.49 31.85 -31.93
C ARG A 493 51.12 30.38 -31.88
N ILE A 494 52.11 29.53 -31.63
CA ILE A 494 51.93 28.09 -31.40
C ILE A 494 52.58 27.75 -30.05
N ASN A 495 51.79 27.21 -29.12
CA ASN A 495 52.22 26.87 -27.76
C ASN A 495 52.95 28.03 -27.05
N GLY A 496 52.50 29.26 -27.34
CA GLY A 496 53.08 30.49 -26.79
C GLY A 496 54.33 31.00 -27.46
N VAL A 497 54.87 30.30 -28.46
CA VAL A 497 55.99 30.81 -29.25
C VAL A 497 55.43 31.56 -30.48
N PRO A 498 55.92 32.77 -30.80
CA PRO A 498 55.59 33.43 -32.06
C PRO A 498 55.85 32.51 -33.25
N ASN A 499 54.92 32.44 -34.19
CA ASN A 499 55.10 31.65 -35.39
C ASN A 499 56.17 32.32 -36.27
N ILE A 500 57.36 31.70 -36.36
CA ILE A 500 58.63 32.31 -36.80
C ILE A 500 58.62 32.87 -38.24
N ASP A 501 57.66 32.47 -39.09
CA ASP A 501 57.59 32.87 -40.50
C ASP A 501 56.76 34.14 -40.79
N LEU A 502 56.36 34.90 -39.77
CA LEU A 502 55.59 36.15 -39.90
C LEU A 502 56.44 37.42 -40.17
N GLN A 503 57.71 37.31 -40.56
CA GLN A 503 58.52 38.49 -40.89
C GLN A 503 58.09 39.12 -42.24
N PRO A 504 57.91 40.45 -42.32
CA PRO A 504 57.77 41.12 -43.60
C PRO A 504 59.06 41.00 -44.40
N SER A 505 58.93 40.63 -45.67
CA SER A 505 59.98 40.79 -46.67
C SER A 505 60.34 42.28 -46.80
N THR A 506 61.43 42.70 -46.15
CA THR A 506 62.28 43.80 -46.64
C THR A 506 63.72 43.51 -46.23
N GLY A 507 64.58 43.30 -47.23
CA GLY A 507 66.00 43.03 -47.00
C GLY A 507 66.71 44.19 -46.32
N SER A 508 67.54 43.87 -45.33
CA SER A 508 68.82 44.49 -44.99
C SER A 508 69.46 43.69 -43.84
N SER A 509 70.71 43.28 -44.05
CA SER A 509 71.55 42.56 -43.08
C SER A 509 72.04 43.50 -41.95
N PRO A 510 72.80 42.99 -40.97
CA PRO A 510 72.37 42.72 -39.60
C PRO A 510 72.85 43.82 -38.63
N ASN A 511 72.50 43.67 -37.35
CA ASN A 511 73.12 44.29 -36.17
C ASN A 511 72.32 45.42 -35.49
N SER A 512 71.55 45.06 -34.47
CA SER A 512 71.67 45.68 -33.13
C SER A 512 70.98 44.75 -32.12
N GLY A 513 71.63 44.53 -30.97
CA GLY A 513 71.11 43.66 -29.93
C GLY A 513 69.79 44.14 -29.35
N SER A 514 68.90 43.21 -29.04
CA SER A 514 67.84 43.42 -28.05
C SER A 514 67.60 42.11 -27.31
N SER A 515 68.06 42.07 -26.07
CA SER A 515 67.78 41.02 -25.08
C SER A 515 66.27 40.83 -24.81
N ASN A 516 65.41 41.71 -25.31
CA ASN A 516 63.97 41.71 -25.04
C ASN A 516 63.16 40.69 -25.87
N SER A 517 63.66 40.13 -26.98
CA SER A 517 62.84 39.22 -27.82
C SER A 517 62.83 37.77 -27.33
N GLU A 518 63.95 37.27 -26.78
CA GLU A 518 64.03 35.92 -26.19
C GLU A 518 63.37 35.88 -24.81
N GLU A 519 63.56 36.90 -23.97
CA GLU A 519 62.88 37.01 -22.66
C GLU A 519 61.36 37.05 -22.79
N ASN A 520 60.83 37.68 -23.85
CA ASN A 520 59.39 37.70 -24.12
C ASN A 520 58.88 36.32 -24.60
N SER A 521 59.69 35.57 -25.34
CA SER A 521 59.34 34.21 -25.81
C SER A 521 59.18 33.22 -24.65
N TYR A 522 60.10 33.22 -23.69
CA TYR A 522 60.00 32.38 -22.49
C TYR A 522 58.79 32.76 -21.62
N LEU A 523 58.51 34.06 -21.47
CA LEU A 523 57.35 34.52 -20.71
C LEU A 523 56.02 34.04 -21.31
N ILE A 524 55.89 34.07 -22.64
CA ILE A 524 54.66 33.63 -23.30
C ILE A 524 54.52 32.10 -23.21
N ALA A 525 55.59 31.34 -23.47
CA ALA A 525 55.57 29.88 -23.32
C ALA A 525 55.17 29.44 -21.89
N ALA A 526 55.64 30.17 -20.88
CA ALA A 526 55.31 29.94 -19.48
C ALA A 526 53.85 30.29 -19.14
N LYS A 527 53.35 31.47 -19.57
CA LYS A 527 51.93 31.85 -19.42
C LYS A 527 50.99 30.81 -20.01
N ASN A 528 51.36 30.29 -21.17
CA ASN A 528 50.56 29.36 -21.94
C ASN A 528 50.57 27.95 -21.34
N ALA A 529 51.74 27.46 -20.90
CA ALA A 529 51.84 26.18 -20.19
C ALA A 529 51.04 26.18 -18.89
N VAL A 530 51.07 27.28 -18.13
CA VAL A 530 50.28 27.46 -16.91
C VAL A 530 48.78 27.54 -17.22
N ALA A 531 48.38 28.29 -18.24
CA ALA A 531 46.96 28.39 -18.64
C ALA A 531 46.39 27.03 -19.08
N TRP A 532 47.20 26.18 -19.73
CA TRP A 532 46.78 24.84 -20.17
C TRP A 532 46.43 23.88 -19.02
N LEU A 533 47.01 24.09 -17.83
CA LEU A 533 46.71 23.25 -16.66
C LEU A 533 45.24 23.37 -16.22
N PHE A 534 44.61 24.52 -16.48
CA PHE A 534 43.28 24.81 -16.00
C PHE A 534 42.23 24.56 -17.08
N SER A 535 41.08 24.06 -16.65
CA SER A 535 39.91 23.86 -17.50
C SER A 535 39.16 25.16 -17.80
N ASP A 536 39.39 26.18 -16.96
CA ASP A 536 38.71 27.47 -16.96
C ASP A 536 39.69 28.63 -16.73
N SER A 537 39.30 29.84 -17.14
CA SER A 537 40.13 31.05 -17.02
C SER A 537 40.21 31.61 -15.60
N SER A 538 39.30 31.22 -14.70
CA SER A 538 39.32 31.53 -13.27
C SER A 538 40.25 30.64 -12.44
N LYS A 539 40.89 29.63 -13.07
CA LYS A 539 41.85 28.69 -12.46
C LYS A 539 41.26 27.91 -11.28
N THR A 540 39.97 27.60 -11.35
CA THR A 540 39.26 26.91 -10.27
C THR A 540 39.33 25.39 -10.37
N ALA A 541 39.53 24.84 -11.57
CA ALA A 541 39.66 23.41 -11.80
C ALA A 541 40.75 23.06 -12.82
N LEU A 542 41.42 21.93 -12.60
CA LEU A 542 42.39 21.38 -13.54
C LEU A 542 41.70 20.68 -14.72
N LYS A 543 42.38 20.58 -15.86
CA LYS A 543 41.97 19.67 -16.93
C LYS A 543 42.15 18.21 -16.49
N ALA A 544 41.28 17.33 -16.97
CA ALA A 544 41.28 15.91 -16.58
C ALA A 544 42.58 15.15 -16.90
N SER A 545 43.36 15.60 -17.89
CA SER A 545 44.64 15.00 -18.28
C SER A 545 45.85 15.52 -17.49
N VAL A 546 45.66 16.47 -16.58
CA VAL A 546 46.77 17.08 -15.84
C VAL A 546 47.20 16.17 -14.70
N ASP A 547 48.44 15.71 -14.79
CA ASP A 547 49.14 14.97 -13.76
C ASP A 547 50.35 15.74 -13.23
N GLN A 548 51.12 15.13 -12.32
CA GLN A 548 52.31 15.75 -11.77
C GLN A 548 53.35 16.08 -12.85
N ALA A 549 53.50 15.21 -13.86
CA ALA A 549 54.46 15.42 -14.93
C ALA A 549 54.11 16.67 -15.77
N THR A 550 52.82 16.92 -15.99
CA THR A 550 52.32 18.09 -16.70
C THR A 550 52.60 19.39 -15.94
N ILE A 551 52.43 19.38 -14.61
CA ILE A 551 52.75 20.53 -13.74
C ILE A 551 54.27 20.75 -13.69
N ASP A 552 55.06 19.68 -13.61
CA ASP A 552 56.53 19.77 -13.61
C ASP A 552 57.06 20.35 -14.93
N GLU A 553 56.46 20.01 -16.07
CA GLU A 553 56.80 20.59 -17.38
C GLU A 553 56.48 22.09 -17.44
N ALA A 554 55.31 22.51 -16.94
CA ALA A 554 54.95 23.92 -16.85
C ALA A 554 55.88 24.68 -15.90
N THR A 555 56.27 24.05 -14.78
CA THR A 555 57.25 24.57 -13.81
C THR A 555 58.61 24.80 -14.45
N ALA A 556 59.10 23.85 -15.25
CA ALA A 556 60.36 24.00 -15.98
C ALA A 556 60.32 25.19 -16.95
N LYS A 557 59.19 25.44 -17.63
CA LYS A 557 59.01 26.58 -18.53
C LYS A 557 58.96 27.92 -17.78
N VAL A 558 58.25 27.98 -16.64
CA VAL A 558 58.22 29.18 -15.78
C VAL A 558 59.61 29.52 -15.21
N ALA A 559 60.45 28.52 -14.95
CA ALA A 559 61.81 28.73 -14.45
C ALA A 559 62.69 29.54 -15.42
N LEU A 560 62.42 29.50 -16.73
CA LEU A 560 63.16 30.23 -17.78
C LEU A 560 62.76 31.72 -17.91
N VAL A 561 61.69 32.16 -17.23
CA VAL A 561 61.22 33.55 -17.28
C VAL A 561 62.16 34.48 -16.50
N ALA A 562 62.59 35.59 -17.14
CA ALA A 562 63.48 36.60 -16.55
C ALA A 562 62.74 37.72 -15.80
N ASP A 563 61.56 38.14 -16.27
CA ASP A 563 60.72 39.14 -15.60
C ASP A 563 60.27 38.62 -14.23
N GLY A 564 60.83 39.18 -13.16
CA GLY A 564 60.55 38.76 -11.79
C GLY A 564 59.09 38.93 -11.37
N THR A 565 58.38 39.93 -11.89
CA THR A 565 56.97 40.18 -11.56
C THR A 565 56.08 39.15 -12.24
N ALA A 566 56.29 38.93 -13.53
CA ALA A 566 55.49 38.00 -14.30
C ALA A 566 55.80 36.53 -13.94
N LYS A 567 57.06 36.21 -13.64
CA LYS A 567 57.45 34.90 -13.10
C LYS A 567 56.75 34.62 -11.76
N SER A 568 56.72 35.59 -10.86
CA SER A 568 56.08 35.42 -9.54
C SER A 568 54.58 35.13 -9.67
N ALA A 569 53.88 35.80 -10.60
CA ALA A 569 52.47 35.51 -10.87
C ALA A 569 52.24 34.08 -11.39
N LEU A 570 53.10 33.61 -12.30
CA LEU A 570 53.00 32.25 -12.84
C LEU A 570 53.37 31.18 -11.81
N VAL A 571 54.32 31.46 -10.92
CA VAL A 571 54.63 30.57 -9.79
C VAL A 571 53.44 30.46 -8.84
N ALA A 572 52.71 31.55 -8.59
CA ALA A 572 51.48 31.50 -7.80
C ALA A 572 50.40 30.63 -8.47
N ASP A 573 50.23 30.74 -9.79
CA ASP A 573 49.31 29.89 -10.53
C ASP A 573 49.72 28.41 -10.51
N LEU A 574 51.01 28.09 -10.63
CA LEU A 574 51.51 26.72 -10.49
C LEU A 574 51.26 26.14 -9.09
N GLN A 575 51.35 26.98 -8.05
CA GLN A 575 50.99 26.57 -6.69
C GLN A 575 49.50 26.24 -6.57
N VAL A 576 48.63 27.03 -7.21
CA VAL A 576 47.18 26.71 -7.28
C VAL A 576 46.96 25.38 -8.00
N ALA A 577 47.62 25.17 -9.15
CA ALA A 577 47.51 23.90 -9.88
C ALA A 577 47.98 22.71 -9.03
N GLN A 578 49.10 22.83 -8.32
CA GLN A 578 49.61 21.79 -7.44
C GLN A 578 48.66 21.51 -6.27
N GLN A 579 48.07 22.56 -5.68
CA GLN A 579 47.08 22.40 -4.60
C GLN A 579 45.83 21.67 -5.08
N LEU A 580 45.32 22.01 -6.27
CA LEU A 580 44.17 21.33 -6.87
C LEU A 580 44.47 19.85 -7.17
N LEU A 581 45.66 19.54 -7.72
CA LEU A 581 46.06 18.16 -7.98
C LEU A 581 46.17 17.35 -6.68
N ASN A 582 46.80 17.91 -5.65
CA ASN A 582 46.91 17.27 -4.33
C ASN A 582 45.53 17.03 -3.71
N GLY A 583 44.60 17.98 -3.85
CA GLY A 583 43.21 17.84 -3.41
C GLY A 583 42.47 16.72 -4.15
N ALA A 584 42.64 16.65 -5.47
CA ALA A 584 42.04 15.58 -6.28
C ALA A 584 42.55 14.18 -5.88
N LEU A 585 43.87 14.05 -5.63
CA LEU A 585 44.48 12.79 -5.19
C LEU A 585 43.99 12.39 -3.78
N ALA A 586 43.87 13.36 -2.88
CA ALA A 586 43.34 13.12 -1.53
C ALA A 586 41.87 12.67 -1.56
N ASN A 587 41.04 13.29 -2.41
CA ASN A 587 39.64 12.89 -2.60
C ASN A 587 39.54 11.46 -3.16
N LEU A 588 40.39 11.10 -4.14
CA LEU A 588 40.42 9.74 -4.69
C LEU A 588 40.81 8.71 -3.63
N GLN A 589 41.82 8.99 -2.81
CA GLN A 589 42.22 8.10 -1.71
C GLN A 589 41.10 7.95 -0.69
N ALA A 590 40.52 9.06 -0.23
CA ALA A 590 39.44 9.04 0.75
C ALA A 590 38.20 8.28 0.25
N ALA A 591 37.86 8.41 -1.04
CA ALA A 591 36.78 7.67 -1.66
C ALA A 591 37.10 6.16 -1.76
N THR A 592 38.33 5.81 -2.15
CA THR A 592 38.79 4.41 -2.23
C THR A 592 38.73 3.74 -0.86
N ASP A 593 39.24 4.41 0.18
CA ASP A 593 39.23 3.90 1.55
C ASP A 593 37.79 3.71 2.05
N ALA A 594 36.93 4.71 1.86
CA ALA A 594 35.54 4.66 2.27
C ALA A 594 34.77 3.51 1.60
N VAL A 595 34.94 3.30 0.30
CA VAL A 595 34.29 2.20 -0.44
C VAL A 595 34.84 0.85 0.02
N SER A 596 36.16 0.72 0.21
CA SER A 596 36.76 -0.55 0.64
C SER A 596 36.31 -0.98 2.04
N HIS A 597 36.08 -0.03 2.95
CA HIS A 597 35.58 -0.28 4.30
C HIS A 597 34.09 -0.66 4.38
N LEU A 598 33.35 -0.66 3.27
CA LEU A 598 31.99 -1.21 3.24
C LEU A 598 32.00 -2.75 3.18
N PHE A 599 33.08 -3.34 2.67
CA PHE A 599 33.14 -4.77 2.37
C PHE A 599 34.05 -5.53 3.32
N THR A 600 33.75 -6.81 3.54
CA THR A 600 34.59 -7.67 4.38
C THR A 600 35.95 -7.95 3.76
N ASP A 601 36.03 -7.94 2.42
CA ASP A 601 37.24 -8.18 1.65
C ASP A 601 37.11 -7.65 0.21
N ASN A 602 38.16 -7.86 -0.59
CA ASN A 602 38.26 -7.40 -1.98
C ASN A 602 37.31 -8.13 -2.95
N SER A 603 36.64 -9.21 -2.55
CA SER A 603 35.66 -9.91 -3.40
C SER A 603 34.33 -9.15 -3.49
N LYS A 604 34.06 -8.25 -2.54
CA LYS A 604 32.84 -7.42 -2.49
C LYS A 604 31.55 -8.23 -2.51
N THR A 605 31.59 -9.44 -1.94
CA THR A 605 30.43 -10.35 -1.87
C THR A 605 29.62 -10.21 -0.59
N ALA A 606 30.17 -9.56 0.44
CA ALA A 606 29.51 -9.32 1.72
C ALA A 606 29.90 -7.97 2.31
N LEU A 607 28.94 -7.33 3.00
CA LEU A 607 29.18 -6.12 3.77
C LEU A 607 29.78 -6.45 5.14
N MET A 608 30.50 -5.49 5.70
CA MET A 608 30.85 -5.53 7.12
C MET A 608 29.59 -5.41 7.99
N ALA A 609 29.62 -5.98 9.21
CA ALA A 609 28.44 -6.14 10.05
C ALA A 609 27.73 -4.83 10.44
N ASP A 610 28.47 -3.72 10.51
CA ASP A 610 27.96 -2.41 10.97
C ASP A 610 27.65 -1.45 9.81
N VAL A 611 27.62 -1.95 8.57
CA VAL A 611 27.32 -1.11 7.40
C VAL A 611 25.82 -0.89 7.29
N ASP A 612 25.42 0.37 7.44
CA ASP A 612 24.07 0.87 7.24
C ASP A 612 24.00 1.82 6.03
N GLN A 613 22.82 2.40 5.79
CA GLN A 613 22.65 3.36 4.70
C GLN A 613 23.52 4.60 4.88
N ALA A 614 23.76 5.05 6.12
CA ALA A 614 24.56 6.23 6.39
C ALA A 614 26.03 6.02 6.00
N ALA A 615 26.58 4.82 6.21
CA ALA A 615 27.92 4.45 5.77
C ALA A 615 28.05 4.49 4.23
N ILE A 616 27.04 4.00 3.50
CA ILE A 616 27.01 4.04 2.03
C ILE A 616 26.86 5.48 1.51
N ASP A 617 26.02 6.30 2.16
CA ASP A 617 25.81 7.70 1.80
C ASP A 617 27.09 8.52 2.02
N GLU A 618 27.82 8.28 3.12
CA GLU A 618 29.11 8.91 3.39
C GLU A 618 30.15 8.55 2.31
N ALA A 619 30.23 7.27 1.94
CA ALA A 619 31.12 6.81 0.88
C ALA A 619 30.72 7.42 -0.49
N THR A 620 29.41 7.51 -0.77
CA THR A 620 28.86 8.14 -1.98
C THR A 620 29.23 9.62 -2.08
N ALA A 621 29.13 10.36 -0.97
CA ALA A 621 29.53 11.76 -0.91
C ALA A 621 31.02 11.95 -1.23
N LYS A 622 31.89 11.04 -0.74
CA LYS A 622 33.33 11.07 -1.05
C LYS A 622 33.61 10.72 -2.52
N VAL A 623 32.92 9.73 -3.09
CA VAL A 623 33.05 9.35 -4.51
C VAL A 623 32.59 10.49 -5.45
N ALA A 624 31.59 11.27 -5.04
CA ALA A 624 31.11 12.42 -5.82
C ALA A 624 32.21 13.47 -6.06
N LEU A 625 33.16 13.61 -5.13
CA LEU A 625 34.30 14.55 -5.19
C LEU A 625 35.48 14.07 -6.06
N VAL A 626 35.42 12.84 -6.58
CA VAL A 626 36.46 12.29 -7.46
C VAL A 626 36.35 12.91 -8.86
N ALA A 627 37.45 13.47 -9.37
CA ALA A 627 37.51 14.13 -10.67
C ALA A 627 37.80 13.15 -11.83
N ASP A 628 38.58 12.08 -11.58
CA ASP A 628 38.89 11.05 -12.57
C ASP A 628 37.63 10.23 -12.89
N GLY A 629 37.11 10.38 -14.12
CA GLY A 629 35.88 9.72 -14.54
C GLY A 629 35.96 8.18 -14.56
N THR A 630 37.15 7.62 -14.81
CA THR A 630 37.35 6.15 -14.85
C THR A 630 37.34 5.58 -13.44
N ALA A 631 38.12 6.18 -12.53
CA ALA A 631 38.18 5.76 -11.13
C ALA A 631 36.84 5.99 -10.42
N LYS A 632 36.19 7.15 -10.68
CA LYS A 632 34.84 7.43 -10.17
C LYS A 632 33.84 6.38 -10.62
N SER A 633 33.83 6.01 -11.90
CA SER A 633 32.92 5.00 -12.42
C SER A 633 33.11 3.63 -11.76
N ALA A 634 34.37 3.23 -11.51
CA ALA A 634 34.67 1.98 -10.80
C ALA A 634 34.16 2.00 -9.35
N LEU A 635 34.39 3.10 -8.62
CA LEU A 635 33.92 3.26 -7.25
C LEU A 635 32.38 3.34 -7.16
N VAL A 636 31.72 3.96 -8.15
CA VAL A 636 30.26 3.97 -8.26
C VAL A 636 29.70 2.57 -8.47
N ALA A 637 30.34 1.74 -9.30
CA ALA A 637 29.93 0.35 -9.49
C ALA A 637 30.04 -0.45 -8.17
N ASP A 638 31.09 -0.21 -7.38
CA ASP A 638 31.25 -0.81 -6.06
C ASP A 638 30.17 -0.35 -5.08
N LEU A 639 29.83 0.94 -5.05
CA LEU A 639 28.72 1.46 -4.23
C LEU A 639 27.38 0.84 -4.61
N GLN A 640 27.13 0.57 -5.90
CA GLN A 640 25.92 -0.12 -6.34
C GLN A 640 25.87 -1.55 -5.81
N VAL A 641 27.00 -2.27 -5.77
CA VAL A 641 27.08 -3.61 -5.16
C VAL A 641 26.80 -3.53 -3.66
N ALA A 642 27.40 -2.56 -2.94
CA ALA A 642 27.15 -2.36 -1.52
C ALA A 642 25.66 -2.10 -1.22
N GLN A 643 25.02 -1.23 -2.01
CA GLN A 643 23.59 -0.93 -1.88
C GLN A 643 22.71 -2.15 -2.14
N GLN A 644 23.03 -2.95 -3.17
CA GLN A 644 22.29 -4.18 -3.46
C GLN A 644 22.39 -5.19 -2.31
N LEU A 645 23.57 -5.35 -1.73
CA LEU A 645 23.77 -6.23 -0.57
C LEU A 645 22.99 -5.73 0.66
N LEU A 646 22.98 -4.42 0.92
CA LEU A 646 22.25 -3.84 2.04
C LEU A 646 20.74 -4.02 1.87
N ASN A 647 20.21 -3.75 0.67
CA ASN A 647 18.81 -3.95 0.34
C ASN A 647 18.40 -5.42 0.50
N GLY A 648 19.25 -6.36 0.07
CA GLY A 648 19.03 -7.79 0.26
C GLY A 648 19.01 -8.21 1.73
N ALA A 649 19.92 -7.66 2.55
CA ALA A 649 19.94 -7.90 3.98
C ALA A 649 18.69 -7.37 4.68
N LEU A 650 18.22 -6.18 4.31
CA LEU A 650 17.00 -5.58 4.85
C LEU A 650 15.75 -6.38 4.45
N ALA A 651 15.68 -6.83 3.18
CA ALA A 651 14.60 -7.69 2.71
C ALA A 651 14.55 -9.04 3.45
N ASN A 652 15.71 -9.65 3.72
CA ASN A 652 15.79 -10.88 4.51
C ASN A 652 15.32 -10.67 5.96
N LEU A 653 15.71 -9.55 6.59
CA LEU A 653 15.25 -9.20 7.94
C LEU A 653 13.73 -8.97 7.97
N GLN A 654 13.18 -8.28 6.97
CA GLN A 654 11.74 -8.04 6.86
C GLN A 654 10.98 -9.36 6.68
N ALA A 655 11.39 -10.18 5.71
CA ALA A 655 10.77 -11.47 5.45
C ALA A 655 10.80 -12.40 6.66
N ALA A 656 11.89 -12.38 7.44
CA ALA A 656 12.01 -13.14 8.68
C ALA A 656 11.08 -12.57 9.78
N THR A 657 11.02 -11.26 9.93
CA THR A 657 10.14 -10.58 10.90
C THR A 657 8.67 -10.86 10.60
N ASP A 658 8.27 -10.74 9.33
CA ASP A 658 6.90 -11.03 8.89
C ASP A 658 6.54 -12.48 9.14
N ALA A 659 7.41 -13.41 8.72
CA ALA A 659 7.18 -14.83 8.90
C ALA A 659 7.04 -15.22 10.38
N VAL A 660 7.85 -14.65 11.27
CA VAL A 660 7.73 -14.89 12.72
C VAL A 660 6.48 -14.23 13.29
N SER A 661 6.16 -13.00 12.88
CA SER A 661 4.97 -12.29 13.39
C SER A 661 3.66 -12.97 13.01
N HIS A 662 3.58 -13.54 11.81
CA HIS A 662 2.44 -14.30 11.30
C HIS A 662 2.25 -15.67 11.97
N LEU A 663 3.17 -16.09 12.86
CA LEU A 663 2.92 -17.25 13.71
C LEU A 663 1.96 -16.90 14.87
N PHE A 664 1.89 -15.62 15.27
CA PHE A 664 1.19 -15.19 16.47
C PHE A 664 -0.06 -14.37 16.17
N THR A 665 -1.03 -14.46 17.06
CA THR A 665 -2.29 -13.68 16.97
C THR A 665 -2.06 -12.17 17.18
N ASP A 666 -1.07 -11.80 17.98
CA ASP A 666 -0.72 -10.43 18.29
C ASP A 666 0.75 -10.30 18.78
N SER A 667 1.14 -9.09 19.14
CA SER A 667 2.49 -8.76 19.61
C SER A 667 2.85 -9.30 21.00
N SER A 668 1.89 -9.80 21.78
CA SER A 668 2.14 -10.42 23.09
C SER A 668 2.75 -11.81 22.98
N LYS A 669 2.61 -12.45 21.81
CA LYS A 669 3.15 -13.78 21.49
C LYS A 669 2.69 -14.88 22.45
N THR A 670 1.50 -14.72 23.04
CA THR A 670 0.93 -15.72 23.97
C THR A 670 0.08 -16.78 23.28
N ALA A 671 -0.33 -16.58 22.03
CA ALA A 671 -1.16 -17.52 21.26
C ALA A 671 -0.80 -17.53 19.77
N LEU A 672 -0.81 -18.72 19.18
CA LEU A 672 -0.60 -18.94 17.75
C LEU A 672 -1.85 -18.62 16.94
N MET A 673 -1.68 -18.23 15.67
CA MET A 673 -2.78 -18.19 14.71
C MET A 673 -3.33 -19.60 14.45
N ALA A 674 -4.60 -19.69 14.07
CA ALA A 674 -5.33 -20.98 13.98
C ALA A 674 -4.72 -22.00 13.02
N ASP A 675 -4.08 -21.54 11.94
CA ASP A 675 -3.55 -22.38 10.86
C ASP A 675 -2.04 -22.66 10.98
N VAL A 676 -1.42 -22.33 12.13
CA VAL A 676 0.01 -22.51 12.32
C VAL A 676 0.32 -23.96 12.67
N ASP A 677 1.11 -24.61 11.81
CA ASP A 677 1.64 -25.95 12.00
C ASP A 677 3.19 -25.95 12.07
N GLN A 678 3.79 -27.14 12.09
CA GLN A 678 5.26 -27.26 12.13
C GLN A 678 5.91 -26.71 10.85
N ALA A 679 5.26 -26.83 9.70
CA ALA A 679 5.81 -26.36 8.43
C ALA A 679 5.92 -24.83 8.39
N ALA A 680 4.93 -24.13 8.96
CA ALA A 680 4.97 -22.67 9.10
C ALA A 680 6.16 -22.21 9.98
N ILE A 681 6.43 -22.91 11.09
CA ILE A 681 7.57 -22.61 11.97
C ILE A 681 8.90 -22.91 11.28
N ASP A 682 8.99 -24.01 10.53
CA ASP A 682 10.19 -24.38 9.78
C ASP A 682 10.49 -23.37 8.66
N GLU A 683 9.47 -22.88 7.96
CA GLU A 683 9.62 -21.82 6.95
C GLU A 683 10.14 -20.52 7.57
N ALA A 684 9.53 -20.09 8.69
CA ALA A 684 9.99 -18.92 9.42
C ALA A 684 11.44 -19.09 9.93
N THR A 685 11.81 -20.28 10.40
CA THR A 685 13.16 -20.63 10.82
C THR A 685 14.18 -20.49 9.67
N ALA A 686 13.83 -20.96 8.48
CA ALA A 686 14.69 -20.83 7.30
C ALA A 686 14.94 -19.36 6.92
N LYS A 687 13.91 -18.50 7.01
CA LYS A 687 14.04 -17.06 6.75
C LYS A 687 14.90 -16.37 7.82
N VAL A 688 14.70 -16.68 9.10
CA VAL A 688 15.53 -16.16 10.20
C VAL A 688 17.01 -16.55 10.05
N ALA A 689 17.31 -17.72 9.46
CA ALA A 689 18.69 -18.14 9.20
C ALA A 689 19.45 -17.22 8.23
N LEU A 690 18.74 -16.52 7.33
CA LEU A 690 19.30 -15.58 6.34
C LEU A 690 19.55 -14.17 6.92
N VAL A 691 19.09 -13.89 8.15
CA VAL A 691 19.30 -12.59 8.81
C VAL A 691 20.77 -12.46 9.19
N ALA A 692 21.39 -11.36 8.75
CA ALA A 692 22.78 -11.02 9.02
C ALA A 692 22.98 -10.31 10.38
N ASP A 693 22.06 -9.43 10.76
CA ASP A 693 22.08 -8.74 12.05
C ASP A 693 21.95 -9.76 13.20
N GLY A 694 23.02 -9.93 13.98
CA GLY A 694 23.07 -10.92 15.06
C GLY A 694 22.10 -10.63 16.21
N THR A 695 21.79 -9.36 16.47
CA THR A 695 20.87 -8.94 17.54
C THR A 695 19.43 -9.24 17.13
N ALA A 696 19.04 -8.79 15.93
CA ALA A 696 17.71 -9.04 15.38
C ALA A 696 17.46 -10.54 15.17
N LYS A 697 18.45 -11.27 14.64
CA LYS A 697 18.37 -12.74 14.48
C LYS A 697 18.13 -13.43 15.82
N SER A 698 18.85 -13.03 16.87
CA SER A 698 18.71 -13.62 18.20
C SER A 698 17.34 -13.37 18.80
N ALA A 699 16.76 -12.18 18.61
CA ALA A 699 15.40 -11.86 19.02
C ALA A 699 14.35 -12.74 18.30
N LEU A 700 14.46 -12.87 16.97
CA LEU A 700 13.56 -13.70 16.16
C LEU A 700 13.68 -15.19 16.49
N VAL A 701 14.88 -15.68 16.81
CA VAL A 701 15.09 -17.07 17.28
C VAL A 701 14.38 -17.31 18.62
N ALA A 702 14.41 -16.34 19.54
CA ALA A 702 13.67 -16.46 20.80
C ALA A 702 12.15 -16.55 20.56
N ASP A 703 11.63 -15.76 19.62
CA ASP A 703 10.22 -15.81 19.24
C ASP A 703 9.84 -17.16 18.61
N LEU A 704 10.67 -17.72 17.72
CA LEU A 704 10.47 -19.06 17.17
C LEU A 704 10.40 -20.15 18.25
N GLN A 705 11.19 -20.02 19.32
CA GLN A 705 11.13 -20.94 20.45
C GLN A 705 9.79 -20.85 21.19
N VAL A 706 9.25 -19.64 21.36
CA VAL A 706 7.91 -19.44 21.94
C VAL A 706 6.84 -20.07 21.05
N ALA A 707 6.91 -19.85 19.74
CA ALA A 707 5.96 -20.45 18.79
C ALA A 707 5.98 -21.99 18.87
N GLN A 708 7.17 -22.59 18.90
CA GLN A 708 7.32 -24.04 19.02
C GLN A 708 6.75 -24.58 20.34
N GLN A 709 6.95 -23.87 21.46
CA GLN A 709 6.40 -24.27 22.75
C GLN A 709 4.87 -24.24 22.74
N LEU A 710 4.27 -23.20 22.16
CA LEU A 710 2.81 -23.08 22.04
C LEU A 710 2.23 -24.19 21.15
N LEU A 711 2.87 -24.49 20.02
CA LEU A 711 2.42 -25.55 19.11
C LEU A 711 2.45 -26.92 19.81
N ASN A 712 3.55 -27.22 20.52
CA ASN A 712 3.68 -28.46 21.29
C ASN A 712 2.60 -28.56 22.38
N GLY A 713 2.28 -27.45 23.04
CA GLY A 713 1.20 -27.39 24.04
C GLY A 713 -0.18 -27.64 23.43
N ALA A 714 -0.47 -27.02 22.28
CA ALA A 714 -1.73 -27.22 21.56
C ALA A 714 -1.91 -28.69 21.13
N LEU A 715 -0.85 -29.33 20.62
CA LEU A 715 -0.87 -30.74 20.23
C LEU A 715 -1.09 -31.66 21.44
N ALA A 716 -0.45 -31.36 22.57
CA ALA A 716 -0.66 -32.11 23.81
C ALA A 716 -2.10 -32.00 24.32
N ASN A 717 -2.70 -30.79 24.26
CA ASN A 717 -4.10 -30.58 24.64
C ASN A 717 -5.06 -31.35 23.72
N LEU A 718 -4.82 -31.34 22.41
CA LEU A 718 -5.62 -32.11 21.45
C LEU A 718 -5.55 -33.61 21.71
N GLN A 719 -4.35 -34.14 21.97
CA GLN A 719 -4.18 -35.55 22.31
C GLN A 719 -4.91 -35.91 23.60
N ALA A 720 -4.72 -35.11 24.66
CA ALA A 720 -5.38 -35.34 25.94
C ALA A 720 -6.92 -35.30 25.85
N ALA A 721 -7.46 -34.39 25.02
CA ALA A 721 -8.89 -34.30 24.76
C ALA A 721 -9.40 -35.51 23.96
N THR A 722 -8.67 -35.93 22.93
CA THR A 722 -9.00 -37.10 22.11
C THR A 722 -9.02 -38.38 22.93
N ASP A 723 -8.01 -38.56 23.79
CA ASP A 723 -7.93 -39.72 24.69
C ASP A 723 -9.08 -39.71 25.70
N ALA A 724 -9.35 -38.55 26.32
CA ALA A 724 -10.42 -38.42 27.30
C ALA A 724 -11.80 -38.73 26.70
N VAL A 725 -12.11 -38.22 25.51
CA VAL A 725 -13.37 -38.49 24.81
C VAL A 725 -13.45 -39.95 24.37
N SER A 726 -12.36 -40.52 23.84
CA SER A 726 -12.34 -41.91 23.38
C SER A 726 -12.58 -42.90 24.54
N HIS A 727 -12.06 -42.60 25.74
CA HIS A 727 -12.28 -43.40 26.94
C HIS A 727 -13.70 -43.32 27.53
N LEU A 728 -14.60 -42.48 26.99
CA LEU A 728 -16.01 -42.52 27.39
C LEU A 728 -16.76 -43.69 26.73
N PHE A 729 -16.26 -44.20 25.61
CA PHE A 729 -16.96 -45.18 24.79
C PHE A 729 -16.31 -46.56 24.84
N THR A 730 -17.11 -47.60 24.64
CA THR A 730 -16.59 -48.99 24.59
C THR A 730 -15.70 -49.25 23.38
N ASP A 731 -15.97 -48.54 22.27
CA ASP A 731 -15.25 -48.66 21.01
C ASP A 731 -15.49 -47.43 20.11
N SER A 732 -14.90 -47.45 18.92
CA SER A 732 -14.97 -46.36 17.94
C SER A 732 -16.35 -46.13 17.31
N SER A 733 -17.33 -47.02 17.51
CA SER A 733 -18.70 -46.83 17.02
C SER A 733 -19.48 -45.79 17.83
N LYS A 734 -19.03 -45.50 19.06
CA LYS A 734 -19.64 -44.52 19.98
C LYS A 734 -21.13 -44.79 20.26
N THR A 735 -21.53 -46.06 20.22
CA THR A 735 -22.92 -46.49 20.45
C THR A 735 -23.22 -46.86 21.91
N ALA A 736 -22.20 -47.09 22.73
CA ALA A 736 -22.31 -47.41 24.14
C ALA A 736 -21.21 -46.76 24.97
N LEU A 737 -21.55 -46.37 26.20
CA LEU A 737 -20.60 -45.88 27.19
C LEU A 737 -19.88 -47.02 27.91
N MET A 738 -18.68 -46.76 28.40
CA MET A 738 -18.03 -47.64 29.38
C MET A 738 -18.83 -47.68 30.69
N ALA A 739 -18.74 -48.79 31.42
CA ALA A 739 -19.64 -49.09 32.55
C ALA A 739 -19.51 -48.13 33.75
N ASP A 740 -18.39 -47.44 33.86
CA ASP A 740 -18.02 -46.51 34.94
C ASP A 740 -18.15 -45.03 34.55
N VAL A 741 -18.67 -44.73 33.36
CA VAL A 741 -18.88 -43.34 32.93
C VAL A 741 -20.06 -42.72 33.66
N ASP A 742 -19.77 -41.66 34.41
CA ASP A 742 -20.75 -40.79 35.06
C ASP A 742 -20.67 -39.36 34.51
N GLN A 743 -21.43 -38.44 35.10
CA GLN A 743 -21.40 -37.03 34.69
C GLN A 743 -20.02 -36.39 34.92
N ALA A 744 -19.29 -36.79 35.96
CA ALA A 744 -17.99 -36.21 36.27
C ALA A 744 -16.94 -36.57 35.21
N ALA A 745 -16.98 -37.80 34.68
CA ALA A 745 -16.12 -38.21 33.57
C ALA A 745 -16.37 -37.39 32.30
N ILE A 746 -17.64 -37.10 31.97
CA ILE A 746 -18.02 -36.26 30.83
C ILE A 746 -17.58 -34.80 31.06
N ASP A 747 -17.73 -34.28 32.27
CA ASP A 747 -17.32 -32.91 32.63
C ASP A 747 -15.78 -32.74 32.54
N GLU A 748 -15.00 -33.74 32.98
CA GLU A 748 -13.54 -33.75 32.84
C GLU A 748 -13.12 -33.75 31.36
N ALA A 749 -13.73 -34.61 30.54
CA ALA A 749 -13.48 -34.65 29.10
C ALA A 749 -13.87 -33.31 28.43
N THR A 750 -14.98 -32.71 28.85
CA THR A 750 -15.44 -31.39 28.39
C THR A 750 -14.42 -30.29 28.70
N ALA A 751 -13.85 -30.28 29.91
CA ALA A 751 -12.83 -29.32 30.28
C ALA A 751 -11.55 -29.44 29.41
N LYS A 752 -11.14 -30.67 29.07
CA LYS A 752 -10.00 -30.90 28.17
C LYS A 752 -10.30 -30.46 26.73
N VAL A 753 -11.50 -30.78 26.22
CA VAL A 753 -11.96 -30.33 24.89
C VAL A 753 -12.04 -28.81 24.80
N ALA A 754 -12.36 -28.11 25.89
CA ALA A 754 -12.38 -26.64 25.93
C ALA A 754 -11.01 -26.01 25.65
N LEU A 755 -9.90 -26.69 25.99
CA LEU A 755 -8.52 -26.26 25.76
C LEU A 755 -8.01 -26.54 24.33
N VAL A 756 -8.77 -27.26 23.51
CA VAL A 756 -8.41 -27.52 22.11
C VAL A 756 -8.59 -26.23 21.30
N ALA A 757 -7.53 -25.84 20.60
CA ALA A 757 -7.48 -24.64 19.76
C ALA A 757 -8.06 -24.88 18.36
N ASP A 758 -7.80 -26.05 17.76
CA ASP A 758 -8.33 -26.43 16.45
C ASP A 758 -9.86 -26.52 16.48
N GLY A 759 -10.52 -25.60 15.77
CA GLY A 759 -11.98 -25.49 15.78
C GLY A 759 -12.69 -26.70 15.17
N THR A 760 -12.08 -27.37 14.18
CA THR A 760 -12.66 -28.53 13.51
C THR A 760 -12.58 -29.76 14.42
N ALA A 761 -11.39 -30.04 14.97
CA ALA A 761 -11.18 -31.12 15.91
C ALA A 761 -12.00 -30.92 17.19
N LYS A 762 -12.04 -29.69 17.71
CA LYS A 762 -12.89 -29.32 18.85
C LYS A 762 -14.35 -29.59 18.57
N SER A 763 -14.87 -29.18 17.41
CA SER A 763 -16.27 -29.40 17.04
C SER A 763 -16.61 -30.89 16.94
N ALA A 764 -15.71 -31.71 16.37
CA ALA A 764 -15.87 -33.15 16.31
C ALA A 764 -15.93 -33.79 17.71
N LEU A 765 -15.01 -33.40 18.59
CA LEU A 765 -14.98 -33.89 19.99
C LEU A 765 -16.20 -33.41 20.79
N VAL A 766 -16.69 -32.19 20.55
CA VAL A 766 -17.94 -31.70 21.16
C VAL A 766 -19.15 -32.51 20.69
N ALA A 767 -19.21 -32.88 19.41
CA ALA A 767 -20.27 -33.75 18.91
C ALA A 767 -20.23 -35.13 19.59
N ASP A 768 -19.03 -35.68 19.80
CA ASP A 768 -18.87 -36.93 20.54
C ASP A 768 -19.30 -36.79 22.01
N LEU A 769 -18.95 -35.69 22.69
CA LEU A 769 -19.42 -35.41 24.04
C LEU A 769 -20.95 -35.32 24.13
N GLN A 770 -21.61 -34.75 23.11
CA GLN A 770 -23.07 -34.72 23.04
C GLN A 770 -23.67 -36.12 22.92
N VAL A 771 -23.06 -37.00 22.12
CA VAL A 771 -23.45 -38.42 22.04
C VAL A 771 -23.29 -39.09 23.39
N ALA A 772 -22.15 -38.90 24.06
CA ALA A 772 -21.90 -39.44 25.39
C ALA A 772 -22.97 -38.97 26.41
N GLN A 773 -23.29 -37.68 26.41
CA GLN A 773 -24.32 -37.10 27.29
C GLN A 773 -25.71 -37.67 26.98
N GLN A 774 -26.07 -37.84 25.71
CA GLN A 774 -27.35 -38.44 25.32
C GLN A 774 -27.46 -39.90 25.79
N LEU A 775 -26.38 -40.68 25.63
CA LEU A 775 -26.33 -42.06 26.12
C LEU A 775 -26.45 -42.13 27.64
N LEU A 776 -25.77 -41.24 28.38
CA LEU A 776 -25.86 -41.18 29.84
C LEU A 776 -27.28 -40.79 30.30
N ASN A 777 -27.88 -39.78 29.67
CA ASN A 777 -29.25 -39.36 29.96
C ASN A 777 -30.26 -40.49 29.68
N GLY A 778 -30.07 -41.22 28.58
CA GLY A 778 -30.88 -42.39 28.24
C GLY A 778 -30.73 -43.52 29.26
N ALA A 779 -29.51 -43.81 29.70
CA ALA A 779 -29.25 -44.80 30.75
C ALA A 779 -29.91 -44.41 32.08
N LEU A 780 -29.83 -43.13 32.47
CA LEU A 780 -30.48 -42.61 33.68
C LEU A 780 -32.00 -42.66 33.58
N ALA A 781 -32.57 -42.33 32.42
CA ALA A 781 -34.01 -42.43 32.17
C ALA A 781 -34.50 -43.89 32.23
N ASN A 782 -33.74 -44.83 31.66
CA ASN A 782 -34.04 -46.26 31.75
C ASN A 782 -34.00 -46.75 33.20
N LEU A 783 -33.00 -46.32 33.98
CA LEU A 783 -32.90 -46.64 35.41
C LEU A 783 -34.09 -46.08 36.20
N GLN A 784 -34.47 -44.83 35.96
CA GLN A 784 -35.62 -44.21 36.61
C GLN A 784 -36.92 -44.94 36.24
N ALA A 785 -37.14 -45.19 34.95
CA ALA A 785 -38.33 -45.89 34.46
C ALA A 785 -38.43 -47.32 35.02
N ALA A 786 -37.31 -48.02 35.15
CA ALA A 786 -37.25 -49.34 35.76
C ALA A 786 -37.53 -49.27 37.27
N THR A 787 -36.96 -48.29 37.97
CA THR A 787 -37.17 -48.07 39.41
C THR A 787 -38.64 -47.74 39.70
N ASP A 788 -39.27 -46.87 38.91
CA ASP A 788 -40.67 -46.51 39.05
C ASP A 788 -41.58 -47.69 38.74
N ALA A 789 -41.31 -48.42 37.64
CA ALA A 789 -42.09 -49.59 37.26
C ALA A 789 -42.06 -50.67 38.34
N VAL A 790 -40.89 -50.96 38.91
CA VAL A 790 -40.75 -51.93 40.01
C VAL A 790 -41.43 -51.41 41.28
N SER A 791 -41.27 -50.13 41.63
CA SER A 791 -41.86 -49.55 42.84
C SER A 791 -43.40 -49.56 42.79
N HIS A 792 -44.00 -49.32 41.62
CA HIS A 792 -45.45 -49.37 41.39
C HIS A 792 -46.04 -50.78 41.40
N LEU A 793 -45.24 -51.84 41.52
CA LEU A 793 -45.77 -53.19 41.78
C LEU A 793 -46.21 -53.33 43.24
N PHE A 794 -45.65 -52.54 44.15
CA PHE A 794 -45.83 -52.69 45.58
C PHE A 794 -46.68 -51.58 46.19
N THR A 795 -47.37 -51.90 47.28
CA THR A 795 -48.18 -50.93 48.03
C THR A 795 -47.35 -49.86 48.74
N ASP A 796 -46.13 -50.21 49.15
CA ASP A 796 -45.18 -49.32 49.81
C ASP A 796 -43.73 -49.82 49.67
N SER A 797 -42.79 -49.09 50.25
CA SER A 797 -41.35 -49.39 50.21
C SER A 797 -40.94 -50.66 50.99
N SER A 798 -41.82 -51.25 51.80
CA SER A 798 -41.54 -52.51 52.50
C SER A 798 -41.57 -53.73 51.57
N LYS A 799 -42.21 -53.59 50.39
CA LYS A 799 -42.32 -54.62 49.35
C LYS A 799 -42.93 -55.94 49.85
N THR A 800 -43.83 -55.86 50.84
CA THR A 800 -44.49 -57.02 51.46
C THR A 800 -45.84 -57.40 50.82
N ALA A 801 -46.46 -56.49 50.04
CA ALA A 801 -47.73 -56.72 49.36
C ALA A 801 -47.81 -55.97 48.01
N LEU A 802 -48.45 -56.60 47.01
CA LEU A 802 -48.69 -56.04 45.67
C LEU A 802 -49.87 -55.05 45.65
N MET A 803 -49.85 -54.09 44.72
CA MET A 803 -51.01 -53.25 44.42
C MET A 803 -52.16 -54.08 43.81
N ALA A 804 -53.40 -53.64 44.02
CA ALA A 804 -54.61 -54.46 43.78
C ALA A 804 -54.84 -54.90 42.32
N ASP A 805 -54.27 -54.18 41.35
CA ASP A 805 -54.46 -54.41 39.91
C ASP A 805 -53.19 -54.96 39.23
N VAL A 806 -52.18 -55.37 40.00
CA VAL A 806 -50.95 -55.98 39.45
C VAL A 806 -51.24 -57.41 39.01
N ASP A 807 -50.92 -57.71 37.75
CA ASP A 807 -50.97 -59.03 37.15
C ASP A 807 -49.62 -59.41 36.53
N GLN A 808 -49.57 -60.57 35.84
CA GLN A 808 -48.33 -61.03 35.20
C GLN A 808 -47.84 -60.05 34.13
N ALA A 809 -48.74 -59.38 33.40
CA ALA A 809 -48.36 -58.45 32.35
C ALA A 809 -47.65 -57.21 32.93
N ALA A 810 -48.08 -56.72 34.10
CA ALA A 810 -47.40 -55.64 34.80
C ALA A 810 -45.97 -56.01 35.24
N ILE A 811 -45.76 -57.25 35.71
CA ILE A 811 -44.42 -57.75 36.08
C ILE A 811 -43.55 -57.94 34.84
N ASP A 812 -44.10 -58.45 33.74
CA ASP A 812 -43.38 -58.62 32.48
C ASP A 812 -42.95 -57.27 31.89
N GLU A 813 -43.80 -56.25 31.96
CA GLU A 813 -43.47 -54.88 31.54
C GLU A 813 -42.34 -54.29 32.40
N ALA A 814 -42.42 -54.42 33.72
CA ALA A 814 -41.35 -53.98 34.63
C ALA A 814 -40.04 -54.74 34.37
N THR A 815 -40.11 -56.04 34.09
CA THR A 815 -38.97 -56.88 33.72
C THR A 815 -38.30 -56.40 32.43
N ALA A 816 -39.07 -56.06 31.41
CA ALA A 816 -38.55 -55.52 30.16
C ALA A 816 -37.81 -54.18 30.38
N LYS A 817 -38.32 -53.30 31.25
CA LYS A 817 -37.65 -52.04 31.61
C LYS A 817 -36.36 -52.27 32.40
N VAL A 818 -36.38 -53.18 33.39
CA VAL A 818 -35.18 -53.55 34.16
C VAL A 818 -34.09 -54.16 33.25
N ALA A 819 -34.47 -54.89 32.18
CA ALA A 819 -33.51 -55.44 31.22
C ALA A 819 -32.70 -54.35 30.49
N LEU A 820 -33.25 -53.14 30.33
CA LEU A 820 -32.58 -51.98 29.70
C LEU A 820 -31.64 -51.21 30.65
N VAL A 821 -31.65 -51.53 31.95
CA VAL A 821 -30.74 -50.90 32.93
C VAL A 821 -29.32 -51.39 32.68
N ALA A 822 -28.41 -50.43 32.48
CA ALA A 822 -26.99 -50.68 32.21
C ALA A 822 -26.19 -50.91 33.51
N ASP A 823 -26.47 -50.15 34.57
CA ASP A 823 -25.82 -50.32 35.88
C ASP A 823 -26.10 -51.71 36.45
N GLY A 824 -25.06 -52.54 36.54
CA GLY A 824 -25.17 -53.93 36.97
C GLY A 824 -25.63 -54.09 38.43
N THR A 825 -25.27 -53.15 39.30
CA THR A 825 -25.64 -53.19 40.72
C THR A 825 -27.10 -52.83 40.90
N ALA A 826 -27.53 -51.71 40.33
CA ALA A 826 -28.91 -51.25 40.36
C ALA A 826 -29.84 -52.25 39.65
N LYS A 827 -29.42 -52.77 38.49
CA LYS A 827 -30.15 -53.83 37.78
C LYS A 827 -30.33 -55.07 38.65
N SER A 828 -29.28 -55.52 39.33
CA SER A 828 -29.35 -56.70 40.21
C SER A 828 -30.31 -56.48 41.38
N ALA A 829 -30.32 -55.28 41.97
CA ALA A 829 -31.27 -54.91 43.02
C ALA A 829 -32.73 -54.92 42.53
N LEU A 830 -32.99 -54.32 41.36
CA LEU A 830 -34.32 -54.30 40.75
C LEU A 830 -34.80 -55.70 40.33
N VAL A 831 -33.89 -56.55 39.84
CA VAL A 831 -34.20 -57.97 39.55
C VAL A 831 -34.58 -58.73 40.82
N ALA A 832 -33.92 -58.48 41.94
CA ALA A 832 -34.28 -59.07 43.22
C ALA A 832 -35.69 -58.64 43.67
N ASP A 833 -36.04 -57.36 43.48
CA ASP A 833 -37.38 -56.85 43.76
C ASP A 833 -38.45 -57.45 42.85
N LEU A 834 -38.19 -57.57 41.55
CA LEU A 834 -39.08 -58.26 40.60
C LEU A 834 -39.36 -59.70 41.04
N LYS A 835 -38.34 -60.41 41.55
CA LYS A 835 -38.52 -61.74 42.10
C LYS A 835 -39.48 -61.75 43.31
N VAL A 836 -39.37 -60.77 44.20
CA VAL A 836 -40.31 -60.63 45.32
C VAL A 836 -41.73 -60.39 44.80
N ALA A 837 -41.90 -59.54 43.79
CA ALA A 837 -43.21 -59.30 43.18
C ALA A 837 -43.81 -60.58 42.57
N GLN A 838 -43.01 -61.36 41.83
CA GLN A 838 -43.44 -62.64 41.26
C GLN A 838 -43.82 -63.65 42.34
N ASP A 839 -42.98 -63.81 43.37
CA ASP A 839 -43.24 -64.73 44.49
C ASP A 839 -44.51 -64.32 45.28
N LEU A 840 -44.92 -63.04 45.27
CA LEU A 840 -46.18 -62.56 45.83
C LEU A 840 -47.38 -62.81 44.89
N LEU A 841 -47.21 -62.62 43.58
CA LEU A 841 -48.25 -62.87 42.58
C LEU A 841 -48.61 -64.36 42.53
N ASP A 842 -47.62 -65.24 42.57
CA ASP A 842 -47.81 -66.70 42.55
C ASP A 842 -48.55 -67.22 43.79
N LYS A 843 -48.61 -66.44 44.88
CA LYS A 843 -49.41 -66.74 46.08
C LYS A 843 -50.88 -66.37 45.92
N ILE A 844 -51.26 -65.61 44.90
CA ILE A 844 -52.66 -65.26 44.62
C ILE A 844 -53.36 -66.48 43.98
N LEU A 845 -54.39 -66.98 44.65
CA LEU A 845 -55.13 -68.17 44.23
C LEU A 845 -56.18 -67.83 43.14
N THR A 846 -56.49 -68.77 42.27
CA THR A 846 -57.58 -68.62 41.30
C THR A 846 -58.93 -68.83 41.99
N ALA A 847 -59.87 -67.93 41.74
CA ALA A 847 -61.24 -68.12 42.19
C ALA A 847 -61.90 -69.31 41.44
N PRO A 848 -62.85 -70.02 42.08
CA PRO A 848 -63.61 -71.07 41.41
C PRO A 848 -64.45 -70.47 40.26
N ILE A 849 -64.72 -71.28 39.24
CA ILE A 849 -65.57 -70.88 38.11
C ILE A 849 -66.99 -70.63 38.63
N ILE A 850 -67.50 -69.43 38.38
CA ILE A 850 -68.82 -68.99 38.85
C ILE A 850 -69.81 -69.00 37.70
N THR A 851 -70.96 -69.58 37.95
CA THR A 851 -72.17 -69.46 37.12
C THR A 851 -73.19 -68.62 37.87
N ALA A 852 -73.97 -67.82 37.17
CA ALA A 852 -74.90 -66.91 37.80
C ALA A 852 -76.30 -67.03 37.23
N THR A 853 -77.28 -67.00 38.12
CA THR A 853 -78.69 -66.95 37.76
C THR A 853 -79.37 -65.85 38.56
N ALA A 854 -80.41 -65.26 37.98
CA ALA A 854 -81.31 -64.36 38.68
C ALA A 854 -82.70 -65.00 38.69
N PRO A 855 -83.05 -65.78 39.74
CA PRO A 855 -84.36 -66.44 39.80
C PRO A 855 -85.54 -65.47 39.76
N ASN A 856 -85.30 -64.21 40.14
CA ASN A 856 -86.21 -63.07 40.01
C ASN A 856 -85.39 -61.76 40.06
N ASN A 857 -86.03 -60.62 39.82
CA ASN A 857 -85.34 -59.33 39.74
C ASN A 857 -84.74 -58.83 41.08
N ASN A 858 -85.05 -59.48 42.20
CA ASN A 858 -84.57 -59.11 43.54
C ASN A 858 -83.52 -60.07 44.09
N THR A 859 -83.18 -61.14 43.39
CA THR A 859 -82.24 -62.15 43.91
C THR A 859 -81.29 -62.58 42.82
N VAL A 860 -80.00 -62.54 43.13
CA VAL A 860 -78.96 -63.12 42.30
C VAL A 860 -78.31 -64.27 43.04
N GLN A 861 -78.08 -65.36 42.34
CA GLN A 861 -77.41 -66.55 42.86
C GLN A 861 -76.17 -66.84 42.04
N PHE A 862 -75.02 -66.92 42.71
CA PHE A 862 -73.76 -67.36 42.15
C PHE A 862 -73.48 -68.78 42.60
N THR A 863 -73.40 -69.72 41.67
CA THR A 863 -73.09 -71.14 41.90
C THR A 863 -71.71 -71.49 41.38
N PHE A 864 -70.93 -72.21 42.17
CA PHE A 864 -69.54 -72.57 41.88
C PHE A 864 -69.16 -73.88 42.60
N SER A 865 -68.09 -74.55 42.15
CA SER A 865 -67.51 -75.67 42.90
C SER A 865 -66.96 -75.16 44.23
N ASP A 866 -67.44 -75.71 45.35
CA ASP A 866 -67.19 -75.11 46.66
C ASP A 866 -65.70 -75.02 47.00
N ASP A 867 -65.24 -73.78 47.18
CA ASP A 867 -63.97 -73.44 47.79
C ASP A 867 -64.27 -72.56 49.00
N VAL A 868 -64.28 -73.20 50.17
CA VAL A 868 -64.57 -72.53 51.45
C VAL A 868 -63.54 -71.45 51.76
N THR A 869 -62.29 -71.61 51.30
CA THR A 869 -61.19 -70.67 51.56
C THR A 869 -61.39 -69.40 50.73
N TRP A 870 -61.76 -69.54 49.44
CA TRP A 870 -62.12 -68.42 48.58
C TRP A 870 -63.37 -67.68 49.05
N ARG A 871 -64.43 -68.43 49.35
CA ARG A 871 -65.71 -67.88 49.79
C ARG A 871 -65.59 -67.11 51.11
N SER A 872 -64.75 -67.59 52.03
CA SER A 872 -64.52 -66.91 53.32
C SER A 872 -63.60 -65.71 53.20
N SER A 873 -62.83 -65.59 52.11
CA SER A 873 -61.95 -64.46 51.86
C SER A 873 -62.60 -63.36 51.02
N ILE A 874 -63.86 -63.50 50.58
CA ILE A 874 -64.59 -62.45 49.86
C ILE A 874 -64.67 -61.18 50.71
N THR A 875 -64.07 -60.11 50.20
CA THR A 875 -64.03 -58.80 50.84
C THR A 875 -65.11 -57.85 50.32
N GLY A 876 -65.70 -58.13 49.15
CA GLY A 876 -66.85 -57.35 48.66
C GLY A 876 -67.35 -57.80 47.29
N ILE A 877 -68.63 -57.51 47.01
CA ILE A 877 -69.27 -57.71 45.71
C ILE A 877 -69.83 -56.37 45.22
N TYR A 878 -69.44 -55.93 44.02
CA TYR A 878 -69.76 -54.62 43.49
C TYR A 878 -70.64 -54.76 42.25
N LEU A 879 -71.71 -53.97 42.16
CA LEU A 879 -72.65 -54.01 41.04
C LEU A 879 -72.40 -52.83 40.08
N ASN A 880 -72.35 -53.12 38.77
CA ASN A 880 -72.29 -52.16 37.67
C ASN A 880 -71.19 -51.09 37.80
N GLY A 881 -70.04 -51.46 38.39
CA GLY A 881 -68.90 -50.56 38.55
C GLY A 881 -69.02 -49.56 39.72
N ASN A 882 -69.99 -49.73 40.61
CA ASN A 882 -70.10 -48.90 41.82
C ASN A 882 -68.83 -49.03 42.68
N SER A 883 -68.39 -47.92 43.28
CA SER A 883 -67.21 -47.86 44.16
C SER A 883 -67.47 -48.39 45.58
N VAL A 884 -68.73 -48.61 45.95
CA VAL A 884 -69.16 -49.17 47.25
C VAL A 884 -69.71 -50.57 47.02
N PRO A 885 -69.27 -51.60 47.79
CA PRO A 885 -69.80 -52.95 47.62
C PRO A 885 -71.25 -53.03 48.12
N ILE A 886 -71.99 -54.01 47.60
CA ILE A 886 -73.28 -54.41 48.16
C ILE A 886 -73.08 -54.73 49.63
N HIS A 887 -73.92 -54.12 50.49
CA HIS A 887 -73.79 -54.25 51.93
C HIS A 887 -73.78 -55.73 52.35
N SER A 888 -72.82 -56.12 53.20
CA SER A 888 -72.57 -57.54 53.56
C SER A 888 -73.81 -58.27 54.08
N ALA A 889 -74.71 -57.59 54.80
CA ALA A 889 -75.97 -58.15 55.28
C ALA A 889 -76.91 -58.69 54.17
N ARG A 890 -76.70 -58.27 52.91
CA ARG A 890 -77.46 -58.72 51.73
C ARG A 890 -76.76 -59.84 50.97
N ILE A 891 -75.58 -60.27 51.40
CA ILE A 891 -74.78 -61.30 50.76
C ILE A 891 -74.72 -62.49 51.71
N ASN A 892 -75.31 -63.61 51.33
CA ASN A 892 -75.19 -64.86 52.05
C ASN A 892 -74.16 -65.76 51.37
N THR A 893 -73.02 -65.95 52.03
CA THR A 893 -71.94 -66.86 51.60
C THR A 893 -71.88 -68.14 52.45
N SER A 894 -72.84 -68.39 53.35
CA SER A 894 -72.75 -69.52 54.29
C SER A 894 -73.00 -70.89 53.65
N THR A 895 -73.60 -70.92 52.46
CA THR A 895 -73.95 -72.14 51.75
C THR A 895 -72.79 -72.62 50.87
N SER A 896 -72.45 -73.90 50.98
CA SER A 896 -71.42 -74.55 50.15
C SER A 896 -71.75 -74.39 48.66
N GLY A 897 -70.80 -73.86 47.88
CA GLY A 897 -70.93 -73.67 46.43
C GLY A 897 -71.98 -72.64 45.97
N LEU A 898 -72.55 -71.85 46.88
CA LEU A 898 -73.62 -70.89 46.58
C LEU A 898 -73.43 -69.56 47.33
N ILE A 899 -73.44 -68.46 46.59
CA ILE A 899 -73.61 -67.11 47.14
C ILE A 899 -74.97 -66.57 46.71
N VAL A 900 -75.78 -66.13 47.67
CA VAL A 900 -77.10 -65.51 47.41
C VAL A 900 -77.02 -64.03 47.74
N ILE A 901 -77.38 -63.19 46.77
CA ILE A 901 -77.38 -61.73 46.91
C ILE A 901 -78.83 -61.26 46.88
N ASP A 902 -79.25 -60.59 47.95
CA ASP A 902 -80.57 -59.98 48.08
C ASP A 902 -80.55 -58.50 47.65
N LEU A 903 -81.19 -58.24 46.53
CA LEU A 903 -81.36 -56.92 45.92
C LEU A 903 -82.75 -56.32 46.20
N SER A 904 -83.47 -56.80 47.22
CA SER A 904 -84.76 -56.25 47.64
C SER A 904 -84.68 -54.74 47.91
N GLY A 905 -85.35 -53.93 47.08
CA GLY A 905 -85.29 -52.46 47.11
C GLY A 905 -84.36 -51.81 46.07
N ALA A 906 -83.64 -52.60 45.28
CA ALA A 906 -82.83 -52.18 44.13
C ALA A 906 -82.87 -53.25 43.04
N SER A 907 -84.09 -53.58 42.58
CA SER A 907 -84.34 -54.65 41.60
C SER A 907 -83.55 -54.45 40.31
N LEU A 908 -83.04 -55.54 39.74
CA LEU A 908 -82.39 -55.52 38.44
C LEU A 908 -83.42 -55.19 37.36
N SER A 909 -83.16 -54.15 36.58
CA SER A 909 -83.92 -53.80 35.38
C SER A 909 -83.54 -54.72 34.21
N PRO A 910 -84.37 -54.85 33.17
CA PRO A 910 -83.95 -55.50 31.94
C PRO A 910 -82.65 -54.87 31.41
N GLY A 911 -81.66 -55.70 31.07
CA GLY A 911 -80.34 -55.27 30.64
C GLY A 911 -79.19 -56.12 31.21
N THR A 912 -77.96 -55.71 30.88
CA THR A 912 -76.74 -56.37 31.33
C THR A 912 -76.27 -55.79 32.66
N HIS A 913 -76.10 -56.66 33.65
CA HIS A 913 -75.57 -56.33 34.96
C HIS A 913 -74.25 -57.04 35.21
N ARG A 914 -73.27 -56.29 35.73
CA ARG A 914 -71.91 -56.78 36.00
C ARG A 914 -71.67 -56.80 37.49
N PHE A 915 -71.23 -57.93 38.01
CA PHE A 915 -70.84 -58.09 39.40
C PHE A 915 -69.34 -58.36 39.49
N LEU A 916 -68.62 -57.52 40.22
CA LEU A 916 -67.21 -57.74 40.53
C LEU A 916 -67.10 -58.29 41.95
N ILE A 917 -66.58 -59.51 42.10
CA ILE A 917 -66.33 -60.15 43.39
C ILE A 917 -64.84 -60.00 43.69
N LYS A 918 -64.53 -59.37 44.82
CA LYS A 918 -63.17 -59.25 45.34
C LYS A 918 -63.00 -60.18 46.52
N ALA A 919 -61.90 -60.93 46.56
CA ALA A 919 -61.57 -61.85 47.63
C ALA A 919 -60.08 -61.73 47.99
N GLN A 920 -59.77 -61.65 49.28
CA GLN A 920 -58.40 -61.47 49.76
C GLN A 920 -57.54 -62.69 49.41
N GLY A 921 -56.42 -62.47 48.72
CA GLY A 921 -55.52 -63.54 48.28
C GLY A 921 -56.00 -64.30 47.05
N TYR A 922 -57.05 -63.83 46.36
CA TYR A 922 -57.57 -64.44 45.15
C TYR A 922 -57.80 -63.42 44.04
N LYS A 923 -57.75 -63.89 42.79
CA LYS A 923 -58.06 -63.06 41.61
C LYS A 923 -59.52 -62.56 41.66
N ASN A 924 -59.74 -61.28 41.34
CA ASN A 924 -61.08 -60.72 41.23
C ASN A 924 -61.89 -61.45 40.15
N VAL A 925 -63.18 -61.68 40.41
CA VAL A 925 -64.07 -62.37 39.46
C VAL A 925 -65.14 -61.41 38.98
N GLU A 926 -65.24 -61.22 37.66
CA GLU A 926 -66.38 -60.52 37.06
C GLU A 926 -67.41 -61.54 36.59
N VAL A 927 -68.65 -61.32 36.97
CA VAL A 927 -69.80 -62.16 36.65
C VAL A 927 -70.84 -61.29 35.97
N ILE A 928 -71.25 -61.68 34.76
CA ILE A 928 -72.21 -60.93 33.95
C ILE A 928 -73.55 -61.68 33.93
N ILE A 929 -74.63 -60.97 34.19
CA ILE A 929 -76.00 -61.48 34.07
C ILE A 929 -76.77 -60.58 33.12
N ILE A 930 -77.57 -61.19 32.24
CA ILE A 930 -78.49 -60.48 31.36
C ILE A 930 -79.91 -60.76 31.85
N ILE A 931 -80.65 -59.71 32.19
CA ILE A 931 -82.07 -59.78 32.51
C ILE A 931 -82.85 -59.44 31.25
N ASN A 932 -83.54 -60.43 30.69
CA ASN A 932 -84.42 -60.21 29.54
C ASN A 932 -85.77 -59.64 30.02
N SER A 933 -86.40 -58.84 29.15
CA SER A 933 -87.69 -58.18 29.39
C SER A 933 -88.83 -59.12 29.73
#